data_AF-A0A3C1VAZ7-F1
#
_entry.id   AF-A0A3C1VAZ7-F1
#
_cell.length_a   1.000
_cell.length_b   1.000
_cell.length_c   1.000
_cell.angle_alpha   90.00
_cell.angle_beta   90.00
_cell.angle_gamma   90.00
#
_symmetry.space_group_name_H-M   'P 1'
#
loop_
_entity.id
_entity.type
_entity.pdbx_description
1 polymer ?
#
loop_
_entity_poly.entity_id
_entity_poly.type
_entity_poly.pdbx_seq_one_letter_code
_entity_poly.pdbx_strand_id
1 'polypeptide(L)'
;GYSENYFSKRISIPAIPYPERFRPLTRATELFSQDGRFLLGSNQNWSREHFLIALQLLHRTVGLLESYYYAAEARDAHQEELSALRENARRMLATLDANPPPSADPQRHWISIRQDYDWLKWEEGGIFFDRPEEALPMFRKIIESGYQPEHLPRLVGWTWEDRKRVPDLMRHFIADLRASTNPAVRLDSLYLALLKAPMDEQHSVQSCEQELITAIWDNRQLLFESDDQAALLERTEDVLRAKYDDQDYNQPYIHEPFASFKHRLRLDFLEHATTTNREIFYALFPNSNRQMETEAQAKELLPLALNYQERSHLTRVLDWQIEKLRQKANLAVPVANVPEKTVPAADMLEAKFIAWKLPGPGIETGRTPHFSGMIFRNGKLWVRVRYTLSDRGWPESGTVPTTYLAVNPQSGAEEEIPFPAKLGEPDAGFEVSPDSLFVSAHGQVYRFKFLEKIWEEISAPVEGGSQFVWLKGNLFASRSDGLLQINPDSKAVEILVSSRRQPAINDIDPLWTGQTRIFLLSDGRLGALSEDRCFSFDPVAKIWNSQVSPMAGTNNFFSSWTRFTSASGAQRFLTGPLAHWYLLGYWHDGHAPESLLMETAPWKMPAHPREKLLQPMRWDWPENFPLEPSSILADEQALWVLCPRKTYQNQMFPQAREPVKFSDARQATLFHFDSESRAPQSVPIHFESNSKIVIPIVNGQPVDMLSPMAGGYLGIQERIVSHEGNTVFWLKTPDGFIFGAPKYCGHWLIPNAALQTKLDAQRALLRQQSKTTNAVELSKP
;
A
#
# COMPACT_ATOMS: atom_id res chain seq x y z
N GLY A 1 -9.31 1.60 18.30
CA GLY A 1 -9.78 0.63 17.30
C GLY A 1 -9.54 1.17 15.90
N TYR A 2 -8.39 0.81 15.32
CA TYR A 2 -8.07 0.89 13.87
C TYR A 2 -6.99 -0.14 13.45
N SER A 3 -6.53 -1.01 14.36
CA SER A 3 -5.44 -1.98 14.13
C SER A 3 -5.90 -3.43 13.97
N GLU A 4 -7.20 -3.75 14.06
CA GLU A 4 -7.69 -5.14 14.17
C GLU A 4 -8.18 -5.76 12.84
N ASN A 5 -7.93 -5.11 11.68
CA ASN A 5 -8.25 -5.71 10.37
C ASN A 5 -7.16 -6.66 9.84
N TYR A 6 -6.09 -6.87 10.61
CA TYR A 6 -5.00 -7.80 10.33
C TYR A 6 -4.75 -8.67 11.56
N PHE A 7 -4.58 -9.98 11.34
CA PHE A 7 -4.08 -10.87 12.36
C PHE A 7 -2.61 -10.50 12.64
N SER A 8 -2.28 -10.20 13.90
CA SER A 8 -0.90 -9.95 14.29
C SER A 8 -0.30 -11.25 14.80
N LYS A 9 0.89 -11.62 14.30
CA LYS A 9 1.71 -12.70 14.87
C LYS A 9 2.31 -12.35 16.24
N ARG A 10 2.10 -11.11 16.74
CA ARG A 10 2.57 -10.68 18.07
C ARG A 10 1.54 -10.95 19.14
N ILE A 11 1.82 -11.92 20.01
CA ILE A 11 0.99 -12.21 21.18
C ILE A 11 1.38 -11.27 22.33
N SER A 12 0.39 -10.55 22.86
CA SER A 12 0.57 -9.75 24.06
C SER A 12 0.56 -10.67 25.28
N ILE A 13 1.74 -10.88 25.87
CA ILE A 13 1.92 -11.63 27.10
C ILE A 13 2.06 -10.62 28.25
N PRO A 14 1.06 -10.48 29.14
CA PRO A 14 1.17 -9.59 30.27
C PRO A 14 2.21 -10.11 31.27
N ALA A 15 2.97 -9.18 31.88
CA ALA A 15 3.97 -9.53 32.89
C ALA A 15 3.37 -10.15 34.16
N ILE A 16 2.11 -9.82 34.46
CA ILE A 16 1.33 -10.38 35.55
C ILE A 16 0.04 -10.95 34.95
N PRO A 17 -0.30 -12.23 35.17
CA PRO A 17 -1.55 -12.81 34.71
C PRO A 17 -2.77 -12.11 35.33
N TYR A 18 -3.86 -12.02 34.57
CA TYR A 18 -5.10 -11.35 34.98
C TYR A 18 -6.20 -12.40 35.20
N PRO A 19 -6.44 -12.88 36.44
CA PRO A 19 -7.43 -13.93 36.71
C PRO A 19 -8.84 -13.58 36.23
N GLU A 20 -9.20 -12.30 36.25
CA GLU A 20 -10.50 -11.80 35.80
C GLU A 20 -10.78 -12.07 34.31
N ARG A 21 -9.75 -12.41 33.52
CA ARG A 21 -9.88 -12.76 32.11
C ARG A 21 -10.30 -14.20 31.86
N PHE A 22 -10.18 -15.11 32.83
CA PHE A 22 -10.59 -16.52 32.65
C PHE A 22 -12.05 -16.64 32.29
N ARG A 23 -12.94 -16.03 33.07
CA ARG A 23 -14.39 -16.13 32.88
C ARG A 23 -14.86 -15.63 31.50
N PRO A 24 -14.52 -14.41 31.04
CA PRO A 24 -14.96 -13.94 29.72
C PRO A 24 -14.35 -14.76 28.57
N LEU A 25 -13.07 -15.15 28.66
CA LEU A 25 -12.44 -15.95 27.60
C LEU A 25 -13.00 -17.37 27.53
N THR A 26 -13.15 -18.05 28.68
CA THR A 26 -13.76 -19.38 28.74
C THR A 26 -15.19 -19.36 28.18
N ARG A 27 -15.99 -18.35 28.56
CA ARG A 27 -17.35 -18.22 28.01
C ARG A 27 -17.35 -17.96 26.51
N ALA A 28 -16.46 -17.12 26.01
CA ALA A 28 -16.38 -16.81 24.59
C ALA A 28 -15.94 -18.04 23.76
N THR A 29 -14.96 -18.80 24.25
CA THR A 29 -14.46 -20.02 23.57
C THR A 29 -15.50 -21.14 23.60
N GLU A 30 -16.27 -21.28 24.68
CA GLU A 30 -17.43 -22.18 24.76
C GLU A 30 -18.52 -21.81 23.76
N LEU A 31 -18.95 -20.54 23.73
CA LEU A 31 -19.97 -20.05 22.81
C LEU A 31 -19.55 -20.29 21.36
N PHE A 32 -18.30 -19.98 21.04
CA PHE A 32 -17.76 -20.26 19.71
C PHE A 32 -17.74 -21.76 19.41
N SER A 33 -17.39 -22.62 20.35
CA SER A 33 -17.39 -24.08 20.10
C SER A 33 -18.81 -24.65 19.92
N GLN A 34 -19.82 -24.08 20.59
CA GLN A 34 -21.22 -24.50 20.49
C GLN A 34 -21.85 -24.03 19.17
N ASP A 35 -21.65 -22.75 18.84
CA ASP A 35 -22.36 -22.09 17.75
C ASP A 35 -21.49 -21.88 16.51
N GLY A 36 -20.18 -22.07 16.63
CA GLY A 36 -19.19 -21.85 15.57
C GLY A 36 -19.47 -22.66 14.33
N ARG A 37 -20.00 -23.88 14.46
CA ARG A 37 -20.44 -24.68 13.30
C ARG A 37 -21.60 -24.04 12.52
N PHE A 38 -22.47 -23.28 13.19
CA PHE A 38 -23.55 -22.54 12.52
C PHE A 38 -23.03 -21.22 11.93
N LEU A 39 -22.07 -20.59 12.62
CA LEU A 39 -21.35 -19.42 12.12
C LEU A 39 -20.50 -19.75 10.88
N LEU A 40 -19.94 -20.96 10.81
CA LEU A 40 -19.03 -21.40 9.76
C LEU A 40 -19.69 -22.28 8.67
N GLY A 41 -20.83 -22.92 8.96
CA GLY A 41 -21.44 -23.97 8.12
C GLY A 41 -22.62 -23.56 7.23
N SER A 42 -22.93 -22.27 7.07
CA SER A 42 -24.05 -21.81 6.21
C SER A 42 -23.62 -21.54 4.76
N ASN A 43 -24.39 -22.07 3.79
CA ASN A 43 -24.10 -22.09 2.34
C ASN A 43 -24.20 -20.73 1.62
N GLN A 44 -24.09 -19.59 2.29
CA GLN A 44 -24.20 -18.27 1.65
C GLN A 44 -23.02 -17.37 2.04
N ASN A 45 -22.19 -17.04 1.03
CA ASN A 45 -21.22 -15.95 0.98
C ASN A 45 -20.57 -15.56 2.32
N TRP A 46 -19.48 -16.24 2.61
CA TRP A 46 -18.66 -16.10 3.80
C TRP A 46 -18.11 -14.69 4.01
N SER A 47 -17.99 -14.32 5.28
CA SER A 47 -17.34 -13.08 5.67
C SER A 47 -16.05 -13.44 6.44
N ARG A 48 -14.90 -13.09 5.84
CA ARG A 48 -13.53 -13.18 6.39
C ARG A 48 -13.46 -12.79 7.88
N GLU A 49 -14.31 -11.86 8.27
CA GLU A 49 -14.45 -11.31 9.61
C GLU A 49 -14.79 -12.39 10.65
N HIS A 50 -15.63 -13.38 10.33
CA HIS A 50 -16.01 -14.43 11.28
C HIS A 50 -14.84 -15.36 11.61
N PHE A 51 -14.04 -15.73 10.61
CA PHE A 51 -12.84 -16.53 10.82
C PHE A 51 -11.77 -15.73 11.57
N LEU A 52 -11.62 -14.45 11.26
CA LEU A 52 -10.71 -13.55 11.99
C LEU A 52 -11.11 -13.40 13.46
N ILE A 53 -12.41 -13.33 13.79
CA ILE A 53 -12.89 -13.31 15.18
C ILE A 53 -12.44 -14.59 15.92
N ALA A 54 -12.56 -15.75 15.27
CA ALA A 54 -12.11 -17.02 15.85
C ALA A 54 -10.59 -17.02 16.12
N LEU A 55 -9.80 -16.55 15.15
CA LEU A 55 -8.35 -16.42 15.31
C LEU A 55 -7.96 -15.43 16.41
N GLN A 56 -8.62 -14.28 16.49
CA GLN A 56 -8.38 -13.29 17.55
C GLN A 56 -8.73 -13.86 18.94
N LEU A 57 -9.79 -14.67 19.03
CA LEU A 57 -10.18 -15.31 20.28
C LEU A 57 -9.16 -16.38 20.70
N LEU A 58 -8.68 -17.21 19.78
CA LEU A 58 -7.57 -18.15 20.03
C LEU A 58 -6.30 -17.40 20.44
N HIS A 59 -5.95 -16.31 19.75
CA HIS A 59 -4.77 -15.50 20.05
C HIS A 59 -4.83 -14.87 21.45
N ARG A 60 -5.99 -14.36 21.87
CA ARG A 60 -6.20 -13.87 23.25
C ARG A 60 -6.13 -15.01 24.28
N THR A 61 -6.60 -16.19 23.91
CA THR A 61 -6.52 -17.40 24.76
C THR A 61 -5.08 -17.83 24.94
N VAL A 62 -4.27 -17.86 23.87
CA VAL A 62 -2.82 -18.10 23.94
C VAL A 62 -2.16 -17.09 24.87
N GLY A 63 -2.41 -15.78 24.69
CA GLY A 63 -1.78 -14.76 25.54
C GLY A 63 -2.06 -14.94 27.04
N LEU A 64 -3.26 -15.36 27.42
CA LEU A 64 -3.57 -15.67 28.82
C LEU A 64 -2.85 -16.95 29.29
N LEU A 65 -2.96 -18.03 28.52
CA LEU A 65 -2.29 -19.30 28.84
C LEU A 65 -0.76 -19.11 28.96
N GLU A 66 -0.16 -18.33 28.06
CA GLU A 66 1.26 -17.97 28.07
C GLU A 66 1.68 -17.22 29.33
N SER A 67 0.87 -16.25 29.78
CA SER A 67 1.17 -15.51 31.00
C SER A 67 1.26 -16.44 32.21
N TYR A 68 0.36 -17.42 32.32
CA TYR A 68 0.42 -18.44 33.35
C TYR A 68 1.55 -19.43 33.09
N TYR A 69 1.87 -19.76 31.84
CA TYR A 69 3.01 -20.62 31.50
C TYR A 69 4.36 -20.02 31.95
N TYR A 70 4.52 -18.70 31.95
CA TYR A 70 5.71 -18.05 32.49
C TYR A 70 5.64 -17.76 34.00
N ALA A 71 4.45 -17.54 34.57
CA ALA A 71 4.24 -17.32 36.00
C ALA A 71 3.77 -18.62 36.70
N ALA A 72 4.68 -19.58 36.89
CA ALA A 72 4.34 -20.89 37.44
C ALA A 72 3.70 -20.83 38.84
N GLU A 73 4.14 -19.88 39.67
CA GLU A 73 3.65 -19.67 41.03
C GLU A 73 2.19 -19.21 41.08
N ALA A 74 1.70 -18.58 40.01
CA ALA A 74 0.32 -18.10 39.92
C ALA A 74 -0.66 -19.19 39.45
N ARG A 75 -0.17 -20.37 39.01
CA ARG A 75 -1.02 -21.41 38.39
C ARG A 75 -1.82 -22.23 39.39
N ASP A 76 -1.26 -22.50 40.56
CA ASP A 76 -1.85 -23.46 41.51
C ASP A 76 -3.26 -23.06 41.94
N ALA A 77 -3.53 -21.75 42.03
CA ALA A 77 -4.83 -21.20 42.34
C ALA A 77 -5.86 -21.27 41.19
N HIS A 78 -5.42 -21.60 39.96
CA HIS A 78 -6.23 -21.52 38.74
C HIS A 78 -6.11 -22.76 37.82
N GLN A 79 -5.72 -23.92 38.37
CA GLN A 79 -5.50 -25.13 37.58
C GLN A 79 -6.76 -25.60 36.84
N GLU A 80 -7.92 -25.49 37.48
CA GLU A 80 -9.20 -25.88 36.88
C GLU A 80 -9.57 -24.95 35.71
N GLU A 81 -9.43 -23.64 35.89
CA GLU A 81 -9.69 -22.65 34.84
C GLU A 81 -8.72 -22.77 33.67
N LEU A 82 -7.44 -23.04 33.95
CA LEU A 82 -6.43 -23.31 32.93
C LEU A 82 -6.72 -24.58 32.14
N SER A 83 -7.16 -25.65 32.80
CA SER A 83 -7.57 -26.90 32.14
C SER A 83 -8.82 -26.69 31.28
N ALA A 84 -9.84 -26.01 31.80
CA ALA A 84 -11.07 -25.70 31.07
C ALA A 84 -10.79 -24.82 29.83
N LEU A 85 -9.95 -23.80 29.96
CA LEU A 85 -9.62 -22.91 28.85
C LEU A 85 -8.83 -23.64 27.74
N ARG A 86 -7.88 -24.51 28.10
CA ARG A 86 -7.15 -25.37 27.16
C ARG A 86 -8.09 -26.32 26.42
N GLU A 87 -8.98 -26.99 27.14
CA GLU A 87 -9.98 -27.87 26.55
C GLU A 87 -10.90 -27.13 25.56
N ASN A 88 -11.39 -25.95 25.93
CA ASN A 88 -12.21 -25.14 25.03
C ASN A 88 -11.44 -24.67 23.78
N ALA A 89 -10.16 -24.30 23.92
CA ALA A 89 -9.32 -23.97 22.78
C ALA A 89 -9.17 -25.17 21.82
N ARG A 90 -8.96 -26.39 22.33
CA ARG A 90 -8.91 -27.61 21.51
C ARG A 90 -10.22 -27.87 20.76
N ARG A 91 -11.38 -27.65 21.40
CA ARG A 91 -12.70 -27.76 20.74
C ARG A 91 -12.90 -26.73 19.64
N MET A 92 -12.43 -25.50 19.85
CA MET A 92 -12.43 -24.48 18.81
C MET A 92 -11.56 -24.89 17.63
N LEU A 93 -10.33 -25.37 17.86
CA LEU A 93 -9.46 -25.89 16.80
C LEU A 93 -10.14 -27.01 16.01
N ALA A 94 -10.80 -27.95 16.69
CA ALA A 94 -11.55 -29.01 16.02
C ALA A 94 -12.69 -28.47 15.14
N THR A 95 -13.39 -27.43 15.62
CA THR A 95 -14.47 -26.75 14.87
C THR A 95 -13.92 -26.04 13.63
N LEU A 96 -12.79 -25.35 13.74
CA LEU A 96 -12.12 -24.67 12.63
C LEU A 96 -11.52 -25.67 11.63
N ASP A 97 -10.94 -26.77 12.11
CA ASP A 97 -10.42 -27.85 11.25
C ASP A 97 -11.53 -28.54 10.45
N ALA A 98 -12.74 -28.66 11.01
CA ALA A 98 -13.90 -29.21 10.32
C ALA A 98 -14.52 -28.21 9.32
N ASN A 99 -14.21 -26.92 9.45
CA ASN A 99 -14.73 -25.84 8.60
C ASN A 99 -13.56 -24.95 8.14
N PRO A 100 -12.63 -25.48 7.33
CA PRO A 100 -11.46 -24.73 6.90
C PRO A 100 -11.87 -23.46 6.13
N PRO A 101 -11.06 -22.39 6.19
CA PRO A 101 -11.35 -21.20 5.43
C PRO A 101 -11.35 -21.52 3.91
N PRO A 102 -12.10 -20.77 3.07
CA PRO A 102 -11.99 -20.82 1.62
C PRO A 102 -10.53 -20.97 1.16
N SER A 103 -10.23 -21.97 0.33
CA SER A 103 -8.99 -21.97 -0.44
C SER A 103 -9.00 -20.74 -1.35
N ALA A 104 -7.95 -19.92 -1.25
CA ALA A 104 -7.69 -18.66 -1.95
C ALA A 104 -8.65 -18.29 -3.11
N ASP A 105 -9.27 -17.10 -3.04
CA ASP A 105 -9.74 -16.41 -4.24
C ASP A 105 -8.50 -15.98 -5.04
N PRO A 106 -8.27 -16.49 -6.26
CA PRO A 106 -7.09 -16.13 -7.06
C PRO A 106 -6.97 -14.63 -7.34
N GLN A 107 -8.04 -13.84 -7.15
CA GLN A 107 -8.08 -12.42 -7.47
C GLN A 107 -7.73 -11.50 -6.30
N ARG A 108 -7.57 -12.03 -5.10
CA ARG A 108 -7.30 -11.24 -3.90
C ARG A 108 -6.22 -11.95 -3.10
N HIS A 109 -5.25 -11.22 -2.56
CA HIS A 109 -4.09 -11.75 -1.83
C HIS A 109 -4.48 -12.39 -0.46
N TRP A 110 -5.54 -13.20 -0.41
CA TRP A 110 -6.12 -13.82 0.79
C TRP A 110 -5.37 -15.05 1.28
N ILE A 111 -4.15 -15.28 0.77
CA ILE A 111 -3.22 -16.31 1.22
C ILE A 111 -2.97 -16.20 2.76
N SER A 112 -3.19 -15.03 3.37
CA SER A 112 -2.88 -14.80 4.79
C SER A 112 -3.70 -15.61 5.80
N ILE A 113 -5.04 -15.75 5.69
CA ILE A 113 -5.83 -16.22 6.85
C ILE A 113 -5.60 -17.71 7.16
N ARG A 114 -5.48 -18.53 6.11
CA ARG A 114 -5.15 -19.95 6.29
C ARG A 114 -3.74 -20.10 6.84
N GLN A 115 -2.78 -19.35 6.29
CA GLN A 115 -1.40 -19.33 6.77
C GLN A 115 -1.30 -18.81 8.22
N ASP A 116 -2.08 -17.81 8.59
CA ASP A 116 -2.17 -17.25 9.95
C ASP A 116 -2.71 -18.30 10.94
N TYR A 117 -3.70 -19.09 10.51
CA TYR A 117 -4.23 -20.20 11.30
C TYR A 117 -3.22 -21.33 11.48
N ASP A 118 -2.61 -21.78 10.39
CA ASP A 118 -1.61 -22.86 10.44
C ASP A 118 -0.36 -22.40 11.22
N TRP A 119 0.05 -21.14 11.09
CA TRP A 119 1.07 -20.50 11.92
C TRP A 119 0.70 -20.50 13.40
N LEU A 120 -0.51 -20.08 13.77
CA LEU A 120 -0.96 -20.10 15.17
C LEU A 120 -0.91 -21.52 15.73
N LYS A 121 -1.35 -22.52 14.96
CA LYS A 121 -1.28 -23.92 15.41
C LYS A 121 0.15 -24.38 15.59
N TRP A 122 1.06 -24.00 14.69
CA TRP A 122 2.46 -24.41 14.70
C TRP A 122 3.27 -23.77 15.84
N GLU A 123 3.18 -22.44 15.96
CA GLU A 123 3.94 -21.66 16.92
C GLU A 123 3.33 -21.69 18.32
N GLU A 124 2.01 -21.86 18.44
CA GLU A 124 1.33 -21.64 19.72
C GLU A 124 0.39 -22.77 20.12
N GLY A 125 -0.02 -23.61 19.18
CA GLY A 125 -1.05 -24.62 19.43
C GLY A 125 -0.67 -25.66 20.48
N GLY A 126 0.63 -25.88 20.74
CA GLY A 126 1.09 -26.78 21.79
C GLY A 126 0.63 -26.37 23.20
N ILE A 127 0.36 -25.08 23.44
CA ILE A 127 -0.09 -24.58 24.75
C ILE A 127 -1.48 -25.08 25.14
N PHE A 128 -2.29 -25.49 24.16
CA PHE A 128 -3.65 -25.98 24.39
C PHE A 128 -3.69 -27.42 24.92
N PHE A 129 -2.54 -28.10 24.99
CA PHE A 129 -2.47 -29.50 25.41
C PHE A 129 -2.03 -29.64 26.86
N ASP A 130 -2.52 -30.68 27.52
CA ASP A 130 -2.16 -30.94 28.92
C ASP A 130 -0.76 -31.57 28.99
N ARG A 131 -0.44 -32.43 28.02
CA ARG A 131 0.87 -33.04 27.85
C ARG A 131 1.45 -32.73 26.46
N PRO A 132 2.78 -32.54 26.33
CA PRO A 132 3.40 -32.18 25.07
C PRO A 132 3.19 -33.22 23.96
N GLU A 133 3.15 -34.52 24.29
CA GLU A 133 2.93 -35.60 23.32
C GLU A 133 1.55 -35.55 22.62
N GLU A 134 0.54 -34.94 23.26
CA GLU A 134 -0.81 -34.84 22.71
C GLU A 134 -0.91 -33.84 21.55
N ALA A 135 0.04 -32.92 21.44
CA ALA A 135 0.11 -31.94 20.36
C ALA A 135 0.72 -32.52 19.06
N LEU A 136 1.45 -33.65 19.14
CA LEU A 136 2.18 -34.23 17.99
C LEU A 136 1.28 -34.56 16.78
N PRO A 137 0.07 -35.14 16.95
CA PRO A 137 -0.83 -35.40 15.82
C PRO A 137 -1.27 -34.11 15.11
N MET A 138 -1.42 -33.01 15.84
CA MET A 138 -1.77 -31.71 15.26
C MET A 138 -0.64 -31.17 14.39
N PHE A 139 0.61 -31.18 14.89
CA PHE A 139 1.77 -30.73 14.12
C PHE A 139 2.01 -31.60 12.87
N ARG A 140 1.85 -32.92 13.00
CA ARG A 140 1.93 -33.84 11.85
C ARG A 140 0.92 -33.48 10.77
N LYS A 141 -0.36 -33.31 11.15
CA LYS A 141 -1.45 -32.98 10.22
C LYS A 141 -1.19 -31.65 9.49
N ILE A 142 -0.60 -30.67 10.18
CA ILE A 142 -0.25 -29.36 9.60
C ILE A 142 0.80 -29.50 8.49
N ILE A 143 1.89 -30.23 8.75
CA ILE A 143 2.91 -30.53 7.72
C ILE A 143 2.33 -31.35 6.57
N GLU A 144 1.52 -32.37 6.88
CA GLU A 144 0.85 -33.18 5.86
C GLU A 144 -0.15 -32.38 5.01
N SER A 145 -0.64 -31.24 5.52
CA SER A 145 -1.49 -30.30 4.77
C SER A 145 -0.72 -29.29 3.92
N GLY A 146 0.62 -29.34 3.92
CA GLY A 146 1.48 -28.47 3.11
C GLY A 146 1.97 -27.20 3.82
N TYR A 147 1.74 -27.07 5.14
CA TYR A 147 2.27 -25.92 5.87
C TYR A 147 3.80 -25.94 5.94
N GLN A 148 4.39 -24.75 5.83
CA GLN A 148 5.82 -24.56 5.67
C GLN A 148 6.39 -23.84 6.90
N PRO A 149 6.86 -24.59 7.89
CA PRO A 149 7.37 -23.97 9.10
C PRO A 149 8.69 -23.24 8.85
N GLU A 150 8.90 -22.12 9.54
CA GLU A 150 10.18 -21.40 9.63
C GLU A 150 10.97 -21.82 10.89
N HIS A 151 10.27 -22.40 11.88
CA HIS A 151 10.82 -22.77 13.18
C HIS A 151 10.37 -24.17 13.61
N LEU A 152 10.98 -24.71 14.66
CA LEU A 152 10.51 -25.97 15.28
C LEU A 152 9.13 -25.75 15.93
N PRO A 153 8.22 -26.75 15.90
CA PRO A 153 6.91 -26.58 16.49
C PRO A 153 7.04 -26.40 18.00
N ARG A 154 6.18 -25.57 18.58
CA ARG A 154 6.24 -25.26 20.01
C ARG A 154 5.60 -26.36 20.84
N LEU A 155 6.41 -27.29 21.35
CA LEU A 155 5.97 -28.27 22.35
C LEU A 155 5.98 -27.65 23.76
N VAL A 156 4.83 -27.69 24.44
CA VAL A 156 4.65 -27.09 25.77
C VAL A 156 4.52 -28.18 26.84
N GLY A 157 5.34 -28.09 27.89
CA GLY A 157 5.23 -28.90 29.10
C GLY A 157 4.77 -28.07 30.29
N TRP A 158 3.56 -28.31 30.78
CA TRP A 158 3.01 -27.55 31.91
C TRP A 158 3.71 -27.89 33.23
N THR A 159 4.20 -29.12 33.39
CA THR A 159 5.02 -29.51 34.55
C THR A 159 6.51 -29.54 34.21
N TRP A 160 7.35 -29.55 35.23
CA TRP A 160 8.80 -29.70 35.04
C TRP A 160 9.18 -31.04 34.38
N GLU A 161 8.50 -32.12 34.78
CA GLU A 161 8.74 -33.44 34.18
C GLU A 161 8.33 -33.48 32.71
N ASP A 162 7.26 -32.78 32.31
CA ASP A 162 6.90 -32.64 30.90
C ASP A 162 7.97 -31.87 30.12
N ARG A 163 8.48 -30.77 30.68
CA ARG A 163 9.52 -29.95 30.04
C ARG A 163 10.80 -30.74 29.77
N LYS A 164 11.19 -31.64 30.68
CA LYS A 164 12.35 -32.52 30.48
C LYS A 164 12.17 -33.48 29.30
N ARG A 165 10.94 -33.91 29.01
CA ARG A 165 10.63 -34.86 27.93
C ARG A 165 10.57 -34.18 26.55
N VAL A 166 10.36 -32.87 26.48
CA VAL A 166 10.18 -32.12 25.22
C VAL A 166 11.32 -32.33 24.21
N PRO A 167 12.62 -32.24 24.58
CA PRO A 167 13.71 -32.49 23.63
C PRO A 167 13.67 -33.88 23.00
N ASP A 168 13.28 -34.89 23.77
CA ASP A 168 13.19 -36.28 23.30
C ASP A 168 11.97 -36.49 22.41
N LEU A 169 10.83 -35.92 22.79
CA LEU A 169 9.62 -35.93 21.96
C LEU A 169 9.86 -35.26 20.61
N MET A 170 10.58 -34.13 20.59
CA MET A 170 10.96 -33.45 19.34
C MET A 170 11.84 -34.33 18.46
N ARG A 171 12.80 -35.06 19.03
CA ARG A 171 13.65 -36.01 18.28
C ARG A 171 12.83 -37.13 17.65
N HIS A 172 11.92 -37.74 18.41
CA HIS A 172 11.05 -38.80 17.90
C HIS A 172 10.09 -38.27 16.82
N PHE A 173 9.49 -37.09 17.04
CA PHE A 173 8.61 -36.46 16.06
C PHE A 173 9.30 -36.26 14.70
N ILE A 174 10.51 -35.69 14.70
CA ILE A 174 11.29 -35.49 13.46
C ILE A 174 11.65 -36.84 12.82
N ALA A 175 12.06 -37.84 13.62
CA ALA A 175 12.37 -39.17 13.11
C ALA A 175 11.15 -39.86 12.46
N ASP A 176 9.96 -39.72 13.06
CA ASP A 176 8.73 -40.29 12.53
C ASP A 176 8.27 -39.57 11.25
N LEU A 177 8.50 -38.26 11.12
CA LEU A 177 8.24 -37.54 9.87
C LEU A 177 9.24 -37.95 8.78
N ARG A 178 10.49 -38.19 9.14
CA ARG A 178 11.54 -38.66 8.23
C ARG A 178 11.27 -40.06 7.69
N ALA A 179 10.55 -40.88 8.44
CA ALA A 179 10.06 -42.19 8.01
C ALA A 179 8.80 -42.12 7.12
N SER A 180 8.25 -40.93 6.85
CA SER A 180 7.06 -40.78 6.00
C SER A 180 7.30 -41.26 4.57
N THR A 181 6.28 -41.90 3.99
CA THR A 181 6.28 -42.28 2.57
C THR A 181 5.93 -41.11 1.65
N ASN A 182 5.42 -39.99 2.20
CA ASN A 182 5.20 -38.77 1.44
C ASN A 182 6.53 -38.01 1.30
N PRO A 183 7.08 -37.86 0.08
CA PRO A 183 8.37 -37.22 -0.10
C PRO A 183 8.41 -35.75 0.36
N ALA A 184 7.30 -35.00 0.22
CA ALA A 184 7.23 -33.60 0.67
C ALA A 184 7.38 -33.50 2.20
N VAL A 185 6.62 -34.34 2.94
CA VAL A 185 6.73 -34.43 4.41
C VAL A 185 8.14 -34.84 4.84
N ARG A 186 8.77 -35.75 4.09
CA ARG A 186 10.15 -36.17 4.37
C ARG A 186 11.15 -35.03 4.14
N LEU A 187 10.98 -34.21 3.10
CA LEU A 187 11.84 -33.03 2.88
C LEU A 187 11.69 -32.01 4.00
N ASP A 188 10.46 -31.67 4.41
CA ASP A 188 10.23 -30.78 5.55
C ASP A 188 10.82 -31.36 6.85
N SER A 189 10.77 -32.69 7.06
CA SER A 189 11.39 -33.33 8.22
C SER A 189 12.93 -33.16 8.27
N LEU A 190 13.59 -33.22 7.11
CA LEU A 190 15.04 -33.05 7.00
C LEU A 190 15.42 -31.58 7.24
N TYR A 191 14.58 -30.65 6.80
CA TYR A 191 14.71 -29.24 7.15
C TYR A 191 14.53 -28.98 8.65
N LEU A 192 13.54 -29.60 9.30
CA LEU A 192 13.39 -29.51 10.76
C LEU A 192 14.58 -30.13 11.50
N ALA A 193 15.17 -31.22 10.97
CA ALA A 193 16.39 -31.80 11.51
C ALA A 193 17.56 -30.81 11.43
N LEU A 194 17.73 -30.12 10.29
CA LEU A 194 18.75 -29.08 10.10
C LEU A 194 18.55 -27.90 11.06
N LEU A 195 17.32 -27.39 11.20
CA LEU A 195 16.97 -26.36 12.17
C LEU A 195 17.41 -26.73 13.59
N LYS A 196 17.14 -27.98 13.99
CA LYS A 196 17.45 -28.51 15.32
C LYS A 196 18.95 -28.79 15.52
N ALA A 197 19.71 -29.07 14.47
CA ALA A 197 21.09 -29.52 14.59
C ALA A 197 21.96 -28.48 15.32
N PRO A 198 22.70 -28.84 16.38
CA PRO A 198 23.59 -27.93 17.07
C PRO A 198 24.89 -27.70 16.27
N MET A 199 25.51 -26.55 16.46
CA MET A 199 26.90 -26.34 16.04
C MET A 199 27.81 -27.06 17.04
N ASP A 200 28.28 -28.25 16.67
CA ASP A 200 29.07 -29.13 17.53
C ASP A 200 30.33 -29.65 16.82
N GLU A 201 31.25 -30.24 17.60
CA GLU A 201 32.49 -30.84 17.08
C GLU A 201 32.22 -32.09 16.22
N GLN A 202 31.01 -32.66 16.31
CA GLN A 202 30.54 -33.80 15.53
C GLN A 202 30.01 -33.41 14.15
N HIS A 203 30.05 -32.12 13.78
CA HIS A 203 29.58 -31.62 12.49
C HIS A 203 28.11 -31.97 12.19
N SER A 204 27.25 -31.93 13.21
CA SER A 204 25.83 -32.28 13.11
C SER A 204 25.08 -31.45 12.07
N VAL A 205 25.38 -30.14 11.96
CA VAL A 205 24.79 -29.26 10.93
C VAL A 205 25.18 -29.72 9.53
N GLN A 206 26.46 -29.96 9.27
CA GLN A 206 26.95 -30.38 7.95
C GLN A 206 26.36 -31.73 7.54
N SER A 207 26.21 -32.67 8.48
CA SER A 207 25.57 -33.95 8.19
C SER A 207 24.10 -33.79 7.81
N CYS A 208 23.35 -32.93 8.53
CA CYS A 208 21.93 -32.68 8.22
C CYS A 208 21.77 -31.91 6.90
N GLU A 209 22.64 -30.94 6.64
CA GLU A 209 22.70 -30.18 5.39
C GLU A 209 22.94 -31.11 4.20
N GLN A 210 23.96 -31.96 4.26
CA GLN A 210 24.28 -32.90 3.19
C GLN A 210 23.13 -33.88 2.92
N GLU A 211 22.48 -34.35 3.99
CA GLU A 211 21.33 -35.25 3.85
C GLU A 211 20.15 -34.54 3.17
N LEU A 212 19.81 -33.33 3.61
CA LEU A 212 18.74 -32.53 3.03
C LEU A 212 19.02 -32.21 1.56
N ILE A 213 20.23 -31.77 1.22
CA ILE A 213 20.67 -31.49 -0.16
C ILE A 213 20.48 -32.72 -1.04
N THR A 214 20.93 -33.88 -0.57
CA THR A 214 20.81 -35.15 -1.31
C THR A 214 19.35 -35.49 -1.55
N ALA A 215 18.53 -35.39 -0.51
CA ALA A 215 17.09 -35.65 -0.62
C ALA A 215 16.39 -34.67 -1.55
N ILE A 216 16.70 -33.37 -1.50
CA ILE A 216 16.13 -32.39 -2.43
C ILE A 216 16.54 -32.74 -3.86
N TRP A 217 17.82 -33.06 -4.11
CA TRP A 217 18.28 -33.42 -5.46
C TRP A 217 17.53 -34.64 -6.03
N ASP A 218 17.37 -35.68 -5.22
CA ASP A 218 16.67 -36.90 -5.62
C ASP A 218 15.17 -36.67 -5.87
N ASN A 219 14.58 -35.66 -5.22
CA ASN A 219 13.15 -35.33 -5.30
C ASN A 219 12.88 -34.00 -6.02
N ARG A 220 13.85 -33.46 -6.78
CA ARG A 220 13.80 -32.11 -7.36
C ARG A 220 12.61 -31.82 -8.26
N GLN A 221 12.02 -32.84 -8.90
CA GLN A 221 10.80 -32.66 -9.69
C GLN A 221 9.63 -32.13 -8.84
N LEU A 222 9.54 -32.50 -7.56
CA LEU A 222 8.53 -31.95 -6.65
C LEU A 222 8.69 -30.44 -6.44
N LEU A 223 9.93 -29.96 -6.39
CA LEU A 223 10.21 -28.52 -6.31
C LEU A 223 9.85 -27.81 -7.62
N PHE A 224 9.92 -28.51 -8.76
CA PHE A 224 9.60 -27.94 -10.06
C PHE A 224 8.09 -27.94 -10.36
N GLU A 225 7.30 -28.62 -9.53
CA GLU A 225 5.84 -28.73 -9.65
C GLU A 225 5.07 -27.99 -8.56
N SER A 226 5.71 -27.68 -7.43
CA SER A 226 5.09 -27.01 -6.27
C SER A 226 5.93 -25.81 -5.81
N ASP A 227 5.33 -24.63 -5.81
CA ASP A 227 5.89 -23.38 -5.30
C ASP A 227 6.16 -23.45 -3.80
N ASP A 228 5.25 -24.07 -3.05
CA ASP A 228 5.49 -24.42 -1.66
C ASP A 228 6.82 -25.21 -1.56
N GLN A 229 6.95 -26.35 -2.24
CA GLN A 229 8.19 -27.15 -2.11
C GLN A 229 9.44 -26.40 -2.58
N ALA A 230 9.33 -25.52 -3.59
CA ALA A 230 10.45 -24.68 -4.02
C ALA A 230 10.92 -23.70 -2.94
N ALA A 231 10.02 -23.17 -2.10
CA ALA A 231 10.36 -22.26 -1.00
C ALA A 231 11.25 -22.90 0.08
N LEU A 232 11.36 -24.24 0.11
CA LEU A 232 12.30 -24.96 0.98
C LEU A 232 13.76 -24.51 0.80
N LEU A 233 14.12 -24.10 -0.42
CA LEU A 233 15.48 -23.67 -0.74
C LEU A 233 15.86 -22.37 -0.02
N GLU A 234 14.96 -21.38 -0.04
CA GLU A 234 15.17 -20.12 0.67
C GLU A 234 15.15 -20.33 2.19
N ARG A 235 14.19 -21.11 2.70
CA ARG A 235 14.13 -21.47 4.13
C ARG A 235 15.42 -22.14 4.61
N THR A 236 16.00 -23.03 3.81
CA THR A 236 17.25 -23.72 4.14
C THR A 236 18.43 -22.75 4.18
N GLU A 237 18.53 -21.82 3.21
CA GLU A 237 19.57 -20.79 3.23
C GLU A 237 19.48 -19.92 4.48
N ASP A 238 18.29 -19.43 4.83
CA ASP A 238 18.08 -18.56 5.99
C ASP A 238 18.53 -19.25 7.29
N VAL A 239 18.24 -20.55 7.43
CA VAL A 239 18.70 -21.35 8.57
C VAL A 239 20.21 -21.48 8.60
N LEU A 240 20.83 -21.83 7.47
CA LEU A 240 22.28 -22.00 7.42
C LEU A 240 23.00 -20.67 7.67
N ARG A 241 22.52 -19.55 7.10
CA ARG A 241 23.02 -18.20 7.40
C ARG A 241 22.98 -17.89 8.89
N ALA A 242 21.86 -18.18 9.55
CA ALA A 242 21.73 -18.01 10.99
C ALA A 242 22.70 -18.91 11.78
N LYS A 243 22.96 -20.15 11.33
CA LYS A 243 23.91 -21.08 11.98
C LYS A 243 25.37 -20.65 11.82
N TYR A 244 25.73 -20.07 10.67
CA TYR A 244 27.09 -19.64 10.35
C TYR A 244 27.37 -18.15 10.65
N ASP A 245 26.41 -17.44 11.28
CA ASP A 245 26.46 -16.00 11.59
C ASP A 245 26.69 -15.10 10.35
N ASP A 246 26.17 -15.54 9.20
CA ASP A 246 26.20 -14.79 7.95
C ASP A 246 24.93 -13.94 7.80
N GLN A 247 24.97 -12.75 8.39
CA GLN A 247 23.83 -11.82 8.46
C GLN A 247 23.73 -10.88 7.25
N ASP A 248 24.71 -10.86 6.33
CA ASP A 248 24.67 -9.95 5.17
C ASP A 248 23.87 -10.57 4.02
N TYR A 249 22.55 -10.38 4.10
CA TYR A 249 21.62 -10.78 3.05
C TYR A 249 21.88 -10.09 1.69
N ASN A 250 22.76 -9.08 1.61
CA ASN A 250 23.10 -8.44 0.34
C ASN A 250 24.25 -9.13 -0.40
N GLN A 251 24.86 -10.18 0.18
CA GLN A 251 25.92 -10.96 -0.47
C GLN A 251 25.41 -12.34 -0.90
N PRO A 252 25.94 -12.90 -2.00
CA PRO A 252 25.71 -14.29 -2.37
C PRO A 252 26.06 -15.22 -1.21
N TYR A 253 25.22 -16.22 -0.97
CA TYR A 253 25.53 -17.27 -0.02
C TYR A 253 26.66 -18.15 -0.57
N ILE A 254 27.78 -18.25 0.14
CA ILE A 254 29.01 -18.91 -0.34
C ILE A 254 29.39 -20.18 0.43
N HIS A 255 28.64 -20.56 1.46
CA HIS A 255 29.00 -21.74 2.25
C HIS A 255 28.66 -23.03 1.51
N GLU A 256 29.64 -23.90 1.43
CA GLU A 256 29.53 -25.22 0.82
C GLU A 256 29.14 -26.28 1.85
N PRO A 257 28.40 -27.34 1.44
CA PRO A 257 28.03 -27.70 0.05
C PRO A 257 26.77 -27.04 -0.52
N PHE A 258 25.99 -26.29 0.28
CA PHE A 258 24.70 -25.76 -0.16
C PHE A 258 24.79 -24.73 -1.30
N ALA A 259 25.82 -23.87 -1.31
CA ALA A 259 26.00 -22.87 -2.36
C ALA A 259 26.14 -23.51 -3.77
N SER A 260 27.03 -24.50 -3.92
CA SER A 260 27.19 -25.22 -5.19
C SER A 260 25.94 -26.03 -5.56
N PHE A 261 25.30 -26.67 -4.57
CA PHE A 261 24.06 -27.40 -4.79
C PHE A 261 22.93 -26.50 -5.33
N LYS A 262 22.72 -25.34 -4.71
CA LYS A 262 21.69 -24.37 -5.09
C LYS A 262 21.88 -23.89 -6.52
N HIS A 263 23.12 -23.57 -6.90
CA HIS A 263 23.47 -23.20 -8.28
C HIS A 263 23.15 -24.33 -9.26
N ARG A 264 23.57 -25.56 -8.94
CA ARG A 264 23.30 -26.74 -9.76
C ARG A 264 21.80 -27.01 -9.93
N LEU A 265 21.00 -26.85 -8.87
CA LEU A 265 19.55 -27.02 -8.93
C LEU A 265 18.88 -26.00 -9.86
N ARG A 266 19.35 -24.75 -9.83
CA ARG A 266 18.85 -23.68 -10.72
C ARG A 266 19.20 -23.92 -12.18
N LEU A 267 20.41 -24.41 -12.47
CA LEU A 267 20.79 -24.85 -13.81
C LEU A 267 19.83 -25.95 -14.30
N ASP A 268 19.60 -26.98 -13.48
CA ASP A 268 18.70 -28.10 -13.81
C ASP A 268 17.26 -27.64 -14.04
N PHE A 269 16.76 -26.72 -13.22
CA PHE A 269 15.44 -26.12 -13.40
C PHE A 269 15.33 -25.38 -14.73
N LEU A 270 16.24 -24.46 -15.01
CA LEU A 270 16.19 -23.68 -16.24
C LEU A 270 16.34 -24.57 -17.48
N GLU A 271 17.11 -25.65 -17.41
CA GLU A 271 17.32 -26.56 -18.53
C GLU A 271 16.13 -27.51 -18.74
N HIS A 272 15.62 -28.14 -17.68
CA HIS A 272 14.75 -29.31 -17.75
C HIS A 272 13.31 -29.10 -17.26
N ALA A 273 12.98 -28.00 -16.58
CA ALA A 273 11.62 -27.79 -16.09
C ALA A 273 10.62 -27.73 -17.25
N THR A 274 9.61 -28.60 -17.20
CA THR A 274 8.56 -28.71 -18.23
C THR A 274 7.33 -27.89 -17.89
N THR A 275 7.15 -27.57 -16.60
CA THR A 275 6.08 -26.75 -16.05
C THR A 275 6.48 -25.29 -15.98
N THR A 276 5.72 -24.45 -16.65
CA THR A 276 5.84 -23.00 -16.55
C THR A 276 5.04 -22.52 -15.34
N ASN A 277 5.71 -22.27 -14.21
CA ASN A 277 5.08 -21.69 -13.03
C ASN A 277 5.90 -20.49 -12.52
N ARG A 278 5.26 -19.32 -12.53
CA ARG A 278 5.83 -18.05 -12.07
C ARG A 278 6.28 -18.11 -10.60
N GLU A 279 5.50 -18.74 -9.74
CA GLU A 279 5.77 -18.79 -8.30
C GLU A 279 6.97 -19.68 -8.00
N ILE A 280 7.11 -20.81 -8.70
CA ILE A 280 8.28 -21.69 -8.61
C ILE A 280 9.55 -20.96 -9.08
N PHE A 281 9.45 -20.24 -10.19
CA PHE A 281 10.56 -19.42 -10.66
C PHE A 281 10.96 -18.38 -9.60
N TYR A 282 10.02 -17.71 -8.95
CA TYR A 282 10.34 -16.78 -7.88
C TYR A 282 10.90 -17.44 -6.63
N ALA A 283 10.46 -18.64 -6.25
CA ALA A 283 11.07 -19.37 -5.14
C ALA A 283 12.54 -19.73 -5.43
N LEU A 284 12.85 -20.10 -6.67
CA LEU A 284 14.22 -20.42 -7.09
C LEU A 284 15.06 -19.17 -7.40
N PHE A 285 14.44 -18.08 -7.84
CA PHE A 285 15.03 -16.79 -8.19
C PHE A 285 14.23 -15.64 -7.52
N PRO A 286 14.34 -15.47 -6.19
CA PRO A 286 13.54 -14.50 -5.44
C PRO A 286 13.75 -13.07 -5.91
N ASN A 287 12.64 -12.34 -5.98
CA ASN A 287 12.59 -10.92 -6.31
C ASN A 287 12.90 -10.07 -5.06
N SER A 288 14.04 -10.35 -4.44
CA SER A 288 14.53 -9.63 -3.27
C SER A 288 15.78 -8.81 -3.62
N ASN A 289 16.18 -7.94 -2.70
CA ASN A 289 17.46 -7.23 -2.80
C ASN A 289 18.66 -8.16 -2.54
N ARG A 290 18.42 -9.44 -2.23
CA ARG A 290 19.46 -10.43 -2.01
C ARG A 290 20.27 -10.61 -3.30
N GLN A 291 21.60 -10.53 -3.20
CA GLN A 291 22.46 -10.95 -4.30
C GLN A 291 22.56 -12.46 -4.25
N MET A 292 22.16 -13.13 -5.33
CA MET A 292 21.95 -14.58 -5.32
C MET A 292 23.06 -15.32 -6.07
N GLU A 293 23.81 -14.63 -6.92
CA GLU A 293 24.82 -15.20 -7.80
C GLU A 293 26.14 -14.43 -7.72
N THR A 294 27.24 -15.17 -7.80
CA THR A 294 28.53 -14.61 -8.20
C THR A 294 28.53 -14.26 -9.70
N GLU A 295 29.49 -13.44 -10.15
CA GLU A 295 29.64 -13.09 -11.58
C GLU A 295 29.75 -14.34 -12.47
N ALA A 296 30.46 -15.38 -12.01
CA ALA A 296 30.62 -16.64 -12.74
C ALA A 296 29.29 -17.40 -12.86
N GLN A 297 28.55 -17.52 -11.76
CA GLN A 297 27.23 -18.17 -11.76
C GLN A 297 26.24 -17.42 -12.65
N ALA A 298 26.26 -16.07 -12.63
CA ALA A 298 25.41 -15.26 -13.48
C ALA A 298 25.67 -15.48 -14.98
N LYS A 299 26.94 -15.64 -15.38
CA LYS A 299 27.33 -15.96 -16.77
C LYS A 299 26.81 -17.33 -17.22
N GLU A 300 26.78 -18.31 -16.34
CA GLU A 300 26.26 -19.66 -16.64
C GLU A 300 24.73 -19.71 -16.69
N LEU A 301 24.05 -19.02 -15.77
CA LEU A 301 22.59 -19.01 -15.69
C LEU A 301 21.93 -18.20 -16.81
N LEU A 302 22.55 -17.10 -17.25
CA LEU A 302 21.97 -16.19 -18.24
C LEU A 302 21.52 -16.85 -19.56
N PRO A 303 22.35 -17.65 -20.27
CA PRO A 303 21.91 -18.27 -21.53
C PRO A 303 20.75 -19.26 -21.31
N LEU A 304 20.74 -19.98 -20.19
CA LEU A 304 19.66 -20.90 -19.85
C LEU A 304 18.38 -20.15 -19.47
N ALA A 305 18.49 -19.03 -18.77
CA ALA A 305 17.35 -18.16 -18.44
C ALA A 305 16.71 -17.55 -19.69
N LEU A 306 17.51 -17.14 -20.68
CA LEU A 306 17.02 -16.66 -21.97
C LEU A 306 16.30 -17.76 -22.75
N ASN A 307 16.86 -18.97 -22.81
CA ASN A 307 16.20 -20.11 -23.45
C ASN A 307 14.91 -20.53 -22.70
N TYR A 308 14.94 -20.53 -21.37
CA TYR A 308 13.75 -20.77 -20.55
C TYR A 308 12.66 -19.70 -20.81
N GLN A 309 13.04 -18.43 -20.98
CA GLN A 309 12.13 -17.34 -21.32
C GLN A 309 11.43 -17.56 -22.68
N GLU A 310 12.17 -18.02 -23.68
CA GLU A 310 11.63 -18.35 -25.00
C GLU A 310 10.65 -19.53 -24.95
N ARG A 311 10.98 -20.58 -24.19
CA ARG A 311 10.16 -21.79 -24.05
C ARG A 311 8.91 -21.61 -23.17
N SER A 312 9.01 -20.79 -22.12
CA SER A 312 7.96 -20.65 -21.10
C SER A 312 6.90 -19.59 -21.43
N HIS A 313 7.14 -18.71 -22.41
CA HIS A 313 6.31 -17.54 -22.68
C HIS A 313 6.14 -16.57 -21.47
N LEU A 314 6.95 -16.71 -20.41
CA LEU A 314 6.97 -15.81 -19.24
C LEU A 314 7.85 -14.57 -19.47
N THR A 315 7.83 -14.02 -20.68
CA THR A 315 8.83 -13.05 -21.16
C THR A 315 9.05 -11.90 -20.16
N ARG A 316 7.98 -11.27 -19.66
CA ARG A 316 8.13 -10.08 -18.79
C ARG A 316 8.44 -10.35 -17.33
N VAL A 317 8.07 -11.52 -16.81
CA VAL A 317 8.41 -11.91 -15.43
C VAL A 317 9.91 -12.15 -15.31
N LEU A 318 10.49 -12.70 -16.37
CA LEU A 318 11.89 -13.07 -16.44
C LEU A 318 12.78 -11.90 -16.86
N ASP A 319 12.26 -10.88 -17.55
CA ASP A 319 13.04 -9.72 -18.02
C ASP A 319 13.86 -9.07 -16.90
N TRP A 320 13.26 -8.89 -15.73
CA TRP A 320 13.96 -8.28 -14.59
C TRP A 320 15.07 -9.17 -14.03
N GLN A 321 14.85 -10.49 -13.93
CA GLN A 321 15.90 -11.41 -13.48
C GLN A 321 17.00 -11.57 -14.52
N ILE A 322 16.64 -11.65 -15.80
CA ILE A 322 17.60 -11.69 -16.91
C ILE A 322 18.46 -10.42 -16.90
N GLU A 323 17.85 -9.26 -16.66
CA GLU A 323 18.57 -7.99 -16.54
C GLU A 323 19.51 -7.98 -15.34
N LYS A 324 19.08 -8.47 -14.17
CA LYS A 324 19.96 -8.67 -13.01
C LYS A 324 21.14 -9.59 -13.32
N LEU A 325 20.88 -10.73 -13.96
CA LEU A 325 21.91 -11.68 -14.37
C LEU A 325 22.87 -11.05 -15.38
N ARG A 326 22.39 -10.25 -16.34
CA ARG A 326 23.23 -9.49 -17.29
C ARG A 326 24.13 -8.49 -16.58
N GLN A 327 23.57 -7.68 -15.69
CA GLN A 327 24.32 -6.71 -14.89
C GLN A 327 25.39 -7.40 -14.05
N LYS A 328 25.05 -8.50 -13.39
CA LYS A 328 25.99 -9.29 -12.57
C LYS A 328 27.05 -10.02 -13.39
N ALA A 329 26.70 -10.49 -14.58
CA ALA A 329 27.63 -11.05 -15.55
C ALA A 329 28.56 -10.00 -16.19
N ASN A 330 28.38 -8.71 -15.86
CA ASN A 330 29.07 -7.57 -16.47
C ASN A 330 28.89 -7.52 -18.00
N LEU A 331 27.69 -7.87 -18.47
CA LEU A 331 27.31 -7.83 -19.87
C LEU A 331 26.46 -6.58 -20.13
N ALA A 332 26.78 -5.84 -21.19
CA ALA A 332 26.00 -4.68 -21.59
C ALA A 332 24.55 -5.08 -21.88
N VAL A 333 23.60 -4.29 -21.37
CA VAL A 333 22.18 -4.43 -21.67
C VAL A 333 21.98 -4.15 -23.16
N PRO A 334 21.41 -5.08 -23.94
CA PRO A 334 20.95 -4.74 -25.28
C PRO A 334 19.78 -3.78 -25.12
N VAL A 335 20.05 -2.48 -25.24
CA VAL A 335 19.00 -1.47 -25.36
C VAL A 335 18.21 -1.86 -26.59
N ALA A 336 16.96 -2.29 -26.39
CA ALA A 336 16.04 -2.51 -27.50
C ALA A 336 15.94 -1.17 -28.24
N ASN A 337 16.63 -1.07 -29.37
CA ASN A 337 16.55 0.06 -30.28
C ASN A 337 15.17 0.04 -30.95
N VAL A 338 14.13 0.35 -30.19
CA VAL A 338 12.96 0.98 -30.79
C VAL A 338 13.48 2.32 -31.31
N PRO A 339 13.36 2.65 -32.60
CA PRO A 339 13.78 3.94 -33.09
C PRO A 339 13.03 5.02 -32.31
N GLU A 340 13.73 5.65 -31.38
CA GLU A 340 13.18 6.65 -30.49
C GLU A 340 12.85 7.87 -31.35
N LYS A 341 11.56 8.16 -31.50
CA LYS A 341 11.12 9.42 -32.08
C LYS A 341 11.48 10.53 -31.10
N THR A 342 12.58 11.22 -31.38
CA THR A 342 12.90 12.47 -30.70
C THR A 342 11.88 13.52 -31.13
N VAL A 343 11.12 14.05 -30.16
CA VAL A 343 10.19 15.15 -30.41
C VAL A 343 10.99 16.45 -30.55
N PRO A 344 10.74 17.28 -31.60
CA PRO A 344 11.45 18.54 -31.80
C PRO A 344 11.28 19.53 -30.64
N ALA A 345 12.25 20.44 -30.52
CA ALA A 345 12.26 21.46 -29.49
C ALA A 345 11.04 22.37 -29.65
N ALA A 346 10.36 22.64 -28.54
CA ALA A 346 9.27 23.61 -28.48
C ALA A 346 9.61 24.74 -27.51
N ASP A 347 9.00 25.89 -27.74
CA ASP A 347 9.16 27.06 -26.87
C ASP A 347 8.55 26.76 -25.49
N MET A 348 9.39 26.69 -24.47
CA MET A 348 9.02 26.24 -23.12
C MET A 348 8.31 27.33 -22.34
N LEU A 349 7.46 26.92 -21.40
CA LEU A 349 6.86 27.79 -20.40
C LEU A 349 7.60 27.62 -19.08
N GLU A 350 8.13 28.72 -18.55
CA GLU A 350 8.84 28.72 -17.28
C GLU A 350 7.86 28.82 -16.10
N ALA A 351 7.93 27.85 -15.21
CA ALA A 351 7.30 27.85 -13.90
C ALA A 351 8.25 28.54 -12.90
N LYS A 352 7.83 29.68 -12.35
CA LYS A 352 8.68 30.53 -11.49
C LYS A 352 8.60 30.11 -10.03
N PHE A 353 9.74 30.04 -9.34
CA PHE A 353 9.77 29.63 -7.94
C PHE A 353 9.54 30.81 -6.98
N ILE A 354 8.54 30.69 -6.12
CA ILE A 354 8.18 31.62 -5.06
C ILE A 354 8.59 31.02 -3.72
N ALA A 355 9.69 31.52 -3.18
CA ALA A 355 10.23 31.05 -1.90
C ALA A 355 9.36 31.50 -0.71
N TRP A 356 9.15 30.60 0.24
CA TRP A 356 8.51 30.92 1.52
C TRP A 356 9.57 31.36 2.51
N LYS A 357 9.47 32.61 2.98
CA LYS A 357 10.33 33.11 4.04
C LYS A 357 9.72 32.71 5.37
N LEU A 358 10.16 31.59 5.94
CA LEU A 358 9.77 31.21 7.29
C LEU A 358 10.55 32.09 8.28
N PRO A 359 9.87 32.88 9.12
CA PRO A 359 10.54 33.57 10.21
C PRO A 359 11.08 32.47 11.14
N GLY A 360 12.39 32.30 11.17
CA GLY A 360 13.02 31.18 11.88
C GLY A 360 13.41 31.39 13.35
N PRO A 361 12.65 32.02 14.27
CA PRO A 361 13.02 32.00 15.68
C PRO A 361 12.26 30.87 16.39
N GLY A 362 12.86 29.68 16.53
CA GLY A 362 12.37 28.66 17.48
C GLY A 362 12.38 27.22 17.02
N ILE A 363 12.77 26.93 15.77
CA ILE A 363 12.95 25.54 15.33
C ILE A 363 14.27 25.05 15.91
N GLU A 364 14.21 24.04 16.78
CA GLU A 364 15.39 23.37 17.33
C GLU A 364 16.38 22.98 16.22
N THR A 365 17.67 23.22 16.46
CA THR A 365 18.75 22.86 15.55
C THR A 365 18.63 21.37 15.18
N GLY A 366 18.43 21.06 13.90
CA GLY A 366 18.31 19.68 13.39
C GLY A 366 16.93 19.26 12.87
N ARG A 367 15.90 20.10 13.01
CA ARG A 367 14.58 19.82 12.42
C ARG A 367 14.43 20.42 11.02
N THR A 368 13.79 19.69 10.12
CA THR A 368 13.41 20.11 8.77
C THR A 368 11.89 20.30 8.66
N PRO A 369 11.42 21.35 7.96
CA PRO A 369 10.01 21.54 7.71
C PRO A 369 9.50 20.50 6.70
N HIS A 370 8.37 19.90 7.04
CA HIS A 370 7.60 19.00 6.20
C HIS A 370 6.22 19.59 5.95
N PHE A 371 5.97 20.00 4.71
CA PHE A 371 4.72 20.62 4.28
C PHE A 371 3.67 19.56 3.96
N SER A 372 2.39 19.83 4.23
CA SER A 372 1.26 18.94 3.90
C SER A 372 -0.07 19.72 3.86
N GLY A 373 -1.09 19.12 3.22
CA GLY A 373 -2.47 19.64 3.30
C GLY A 373 -2.73 20.99 2.62
N MET A 374 -2.05 21.30 1.51
CA MET A 374 -2.19 22.62 0.88
C MET A 374 -3.61 22.87 0.32
N ILE A 375 -4.21 24.02 0.64
CA ILE A 375 -5.50 24.49 0.09
C ILE A 375 -5.42 25.96 -0.33
N PHE A 376 -6.28 26.40 -1.25
CA PHE A 376 -6.43 27.82 -1.61
C PHE A 376 -7.76 28.36 -1.06
N ARG A 377 -7.69 29.38 -0.20
CA ARG A 377 -8.83 30.02 0.47
C ARG A 377 -8.57 31.50 0.67
N ASN A 378 -9.58 32.33 0.41
CA ASN A 378 -9.54 33.78 0.65
C ASN A 378 -8.32 34.48 0.05
N GLY A 379 -7.94 34.09 -1.18
CA GLY A 379 -6.78 34.69 -1.88
C GLY A 379 -5.41 34.19 -1.41
N LYS A 380 -5.35 33.26 -0.45
CA LYS A 380 -4.09 32.73 0.09
C LYS A 380 -4.00 31.23 -0.09
N LEU A 381 -2.78 30.74 -0.25
CA LEU A 381 -2.46 29.34 -0.02
C LEU A 381 -2.31 29.11 1.48
N TRP A 382 -2.88 28.02 1.95
CA TRP A 382 -2.74 27.58 3.32
C TRP A 382 -2.04 26.24 3.35
N VAL A 383 -1.05 26.08 4.22
CA VAL A 383 -0.20 24.88 4.27
C VAL A 383 0.05 24.51 5.72
N ARG A 384 -0.02 23.21 6.04
CA ARG A 384 0.41 22.68 7.33
C ARG A 384 1.90 22.33 7.28
N VAL A 385 2.66 22.74 8.29
CA VAL A 385 4.09 22.49 8.45
C VAL A 385 4.31 21.63 9.69
N ARG A 386 4.98 20.49 9.54
CA ARG A 386 5.49 19.68 10.65
C ARG A 386 7.00 19.81 10.71
N TYR A 387 7.59 19.97 11.89
CA TYR A 387 9.05 20.07 12.04
C TYR A 387 9.66 18.76 12.54
N THR A 388 10.18 17.95 11.61
CA THR A 388 10.69 16.59 11.84
C THR A 388 12.21 16.57 11.95
N LEU A 389 12.80 15.67 12.75
CA LEU A 389 14.26 15.46 12.75
C LEU A 389 14.70 14.77 11.44
N SER A 390 15.79 15.24 10.84
CA SER A 390 16.18 14.89 9.47
C SER A 390 16.80 13.50 9.29
N ASP A 391 17.08 12.77 10.36
CA ASP A 391 17.92 11.56 10.37
C ASP A 391 17.16 10.23 10.51
N ARG A 392 15.85 10.25 10.83
CA ARG A 392 15.04 9.04 10.98
C ARG A 392 13.92 9.04 9.95
N GLY A 393 13.99 8.13 8.97
CA GLY A 393 12.96 7.91 7.95
C GLY A 393 11.61 7.40 8.45
N TRP A 394 11.35 7.47 9.76
CA TRP A 394 10.11 7.06 10.41
C TRP A 394 9.63 8.19 11.32
N PRO A 395 8.33 8.53 11.33
CA PRO A 395 7.78 9.52 12.24
C PRO A 395 8.08 9.10 13.68
N GLU A 396 8.73 9.98 14.44
CA GLU A 396 8.98 9.74 15.85
C GLU A 396 7.67 9.59 16.63
N SER A 397 7.68 8.71 17.63
CA SER A 397 6.65 8.69 18.67
C SER A 397 6.87 9.90 19.60
N GLY A 398 6.23 11.03 19.30
CA GLY A 398 6.30 12.25 20.11
C GLY A 398 5.54 13.41 19.46
N THR A 399 5.16 14.44 20.24
CA THR A 399 4.46 15.62 19.71
C THR A 399 5.38 16.40 18.77
N VAL A 400 5.07 16.37 17.47
CA VAL A 400 5.79 17.15 16.46
C VAL A 400 5.26 18.59 16.44
N PRO A 401 6.11 19.62 16.63
CA PRO A 401 5.70 21.00 16.48
C PRO A 401 5.05 21.20 15.11
N THR A 402 3.82 21.70 15.12
CA THR A 402 3.02 21.91 13.92
C THR A 402 2.60 23.37 13.81
N THR A 403 2.77 23.96 12.64
CA THR A 403 2.35 25.33 12.33
C THR A 403 1.55 25.35 11.03
N TYR A 404 0.77 26.41 10.84
CA TYR A 404 0.00 26.65 9.62
C TYR A 404 0.46 27.95 8.98
N LEU A 405 0.77 27.92 7.69
CA LEU A 405 1.20 29.08 6.93
C LEU A 405 0.04 29.63 6.11
N ALA A 406 -0.14 30.94 6.16
CA ALA A 406 -0.88 31.68 5.16
C ALA A 406 0.13 32.30 4.18
N VAL A 407 0.00 31.96 2.92
CA VAL A 407 0.98 32.24 1.87
C VAL A 407 0.30 33.01 0.75
N ASN A 408 0.90 34.12 0.38
CA ASN A 408 0.57 34.83 -0.84
C ASN A 408 1.17 34.08 -2.04
N PRO A 409 0.37 33.68 -3.03
CA PRO A 409 0.86 32.95 -4.19
C PRO A 409 1.95 33.68 -4.99
N GLN A 410 2.04 35.01 -4.90
CA GLN A 410 2.98 35.82 -5.67
C GLN A 410 4.22 36.20 -4.86
N SER A 411 4.07 36.47 -3.57
CA SER A 411 5.15 37.01 -2.73
C SER A 411 5.70 36.02 -1.70
N GLY A 412 5.03 34.89 -1.47
CA GLY A 412 5.45 33.84 -0.52
C GLY A 412 4.72 33.91 0.82
N ALA A 413 5.29 33.29 1.84
CA ALA A 413 4.67 33.21 3.18
C ALA A 413 4.49 34.60 3.81
N GLU A 414 3.27 34.87 4.30
CA GLU A 414 2.90 36.13 4.95
C GLU A 414 2.68 35.96 6.45
N GLU A 415 2.15 34.83 6.89
CA GLU A 415 1.77 34.59 8.28
C GLU A 415 2.01 33.14 8.69
N GLU A 416 2.47 32.94 9.93
CA GLU A 416 2.64 31.63 10.55
C GLU A 416 1.82 31.55 11.84
N ILE A 417 1.03 30.49 11.96
CA ILE A 417 0.10 30.25 13.06
C ILE A 417 0.52 28.96 13.79
N PRO A 418 1.17 29.05 14.96
CA PRO A 418 1.58 27.86 15.70
C PRO A 418 0.38 27.14 16.31
N PHE A 419 0.36 25.81 16.19
CA PHE A 419 -0.59 24.97 16.90
C PHE A 419 -0.08 24.71 18.33
N PRO A 420 -0.88 24.95 19.40
CA PRO A 420 -0.40 24.81 20.77
C PRO A 420 -0.14 23.34 21.12
N ALA A 421 1.10 23.01 21.48
CA ALA A 421 1.50 21.64 21.84
C ALA A 421 0.65 21.00 22.95
N LYS A 422 0.10 21.81 23.87
CA LYS A 422 -0.80 21.37 24.94
C LYS A 422 -2.14 20.79 24.44
N LEU A 423 -2.52 21.09 23.20
CA LEU A 423 -3.72 20.56 22.55
C LEU A 423 -3.45 19.25 21.81
N GLY A 424 -2.20 18.76 21.85
CA GLY A 424 -1.77 17.52 21.23
C GLY A 424 -1.28 17.67 19.80
N GLU A 425 -1.23 16.56 19.07
CA GLU A 425 -0.86 16.56 17.65
C GLU A 425 -2.11 16.75 16.78
N PRO A 426 -2.12 17.72 15.86
CA PRO A 426 -3.24 17.92 14.97
C PRO A 426 -3.30 16.85 13.88
N ASP A 427 -4.52 16.47 13.50
CA ASP A 427 -4.76 15.56 12.39
C ASP A 427 -4.30 16.16 11.05
N ALA A 428 -4.33 15.34 10.00
CA ALA A 428 -3.95 15.74 8.64
C ALA A 428 -4.83 16.84 8.03
N GLY A 429 -6.11 16.86 8.37
CA GLY A 429 -7.10 17.77 7.81
C GLY A 429 -7.15 19.12 8.52
N PHE A 430 -7.29 20.19 7.74
CA PHE A 430 -7.67 21.51 8.22
C PHE A 430 -8.51 22.22 7.17
N GLU A 431 -9.19 23.29 7.55
CA GLU A 431 -9.97 24.12 6.63
C GLU A 431 -9.96 25.58 7.08
N VAL A 432 -10.18 26.49 6.14
CA VAL A 432 -10.11 27.93 6.39
C VAL A 432 -11.39 28.63 5.93
N SER A 433 -11.96 29.39 6.84
CA SER A 433 -13.05 30.34 6.61
C SER A 433 -12.50 31.76 6.45
N PRO A 434 -13.34 32.77 6.09
CA PRO A 434 -12.90 34.16 6.01
C PRO A 434 -12.27 34.73 7.29
N ASP A 435 -12.66 34.23 8.47
CA ASP A 435 -12.25 34.78 9.76
C ASP A 435 -11.45 33.81 10.65
N SER A 436 -11.40 32.53 10.28
CA SER A 436 -10.85 31.48 11.15
C SER A 436 -10.22 30.30 10.41
N LEU A 437 -9.23 29.67 11.07
CA LEU A 437 -8.64 28.37 10.73
C LEU A 437 -9.22 27.27 11.63
N PHE A 438 -9.58 26.13 11.06
CA PHE A 438 -10.14 24.97 11.76
C PHE A 438 -9.24 23.76 11.66
N VAL A 439 -9.02 23.09 12.79
CA VAL A 439 -8.11 21.94 12.94
C VAL A 439 -8.73 20.92 13.88
N SER A 440 -8.54 19.62 13.66
CA SER A 440 -8.85 18.61 14.68
C SER A 440 -7.59 18.10 15.38
N ALA A 441 -7.72 17.79 16.68
CA ALA A 441 -6.72 17.05 17.44
C ALA A 441 -7.44 16.25 18.54
N HIS A 442 -7.03 14.99 18.74
CA HIS A 442 -7.59 14.10 19.78
C HIS A 442 -9.13 14.02 19.82
N GLY A 443 -9.76 13.99 18.64
CA GLY A 443 -11.22 13.87 18.53
C GLY A 443 -12.00 15.15 18.81
N GLN A 444 -11.32 16.29 18.94
CA GLN A 444 -11.91 17.62 19.13
C GLN A 444 -11.65 18.53 17.94
N VAL A 445 -12.48 19.56 17.75
CA VAL A 445 -12.27 20.64 16.77
C VAL A 445 -11.78 21.89 17.48
N TYR A 446 -10.73 22.50 16.94
CA TYR A 446 -10.18 23.77 17.38
C TYR A 446 -10.32 24.82 16.29
N ARG A 447 -10.68 26.04 16.70
CA ARG A 447 -10.79 27.21 15.84
C ARG A 447 -9.76 28.25 16.27
N PHE A 448 -8.91 28.68 15.34
CA PHE A 448 -8.07 29.87 15.50
C PHE A 448 -8.74 31.06 14.84
N LYS A 449 -9.10 32.08 15.62
CA LYS A 449 -9.71 33.30 15.08
C LYS A 449 -8.63 34.28 14.64
N PHE A 450 -8.71 34.77 13.40
CA PHE A 450 -7.67 35.61 12.82
C PHE A 450 -7.56 37.00 13.45
N LEU A 451 -8.66 37.55 13.98
CA LEU A 451 -8.66 38.88 14.60
C LEU A 451 -8.08 38.81 16.02
N GLU A 452 -8.56 37.89 16.83
CA GLU A 452 -8.20 37.75 18.24
C GLU A 452 -6.88 37.00 18.44
N LYS A 453 -6.43 36.23 17.44
CA LYS A 453 -5.22 35.40 17.48
C LYS A 453 -5.24 34.38 18.63
N ILE A 454 -6.42 33.82 18.92
CA ILE A 454 -6.61 32.80 19.95
C ILE A 454 -7.14 31.51 19.36
N TRP A 455 -6.68 30.39 19.92
CA TRP A 455 -7.27 29.07 19.73
C TRP A 455 -8.40 28.86 20.74
N GLU A 456 -9.55 28.42 20.27
CA GLU A 456 -10.68 28.00 21.09
C GLU A 456 -11.20 26.62 20.67
N GLU A 457 -11.74 25.89 21.64
CA GLU A 457 -12.33 24.57 21.41
C GLU A 457 -13.81 24.71 21.00
N ILE A 458 -14.17 23.96 19.97
CA ILE A 458 -15.56 23.72 19.56
C ILE A 458 -15.90 22.30 20.00
N SER A 459 -16.80 22.19 20.97
CA SER A 459 -17.27 20.90 21.48
C SER A 459 -18.08 20.16 20.40
N ALA A 460 -17.39 19.38 19.57
CA ALA A 460 -17.97 18.54 18.54
C ALA A 460 -17.24 17.18 18.51
N PRO A 461 -17.96 16.05 18.58
CA PRO A 461 -17.35 14.73 18.63
C PRO A 461 -16.87 14.31 17.24
N VAL A 462 -15.63 14.64 16.89
CA VAL A 462 -14.97 14.28 15.63
C VAL A 462 -13.94 13.16 15.86
N GLU A 463 -14.40 12.03 16.42
CA GLU A 463 -13.52 10.87 16.62
C GLU A 463 -13.10 10.23 15.28
N GLY A 464 -11.78 10.14 15.08
CA GLY A 464 -11.16 9.63 13.86
C GLY A 464 -10.73 10.75 12.92
N GLY A 465 -9.77 10.47 12.02
CA GLY A 465 -9.22 11.46 11.10
C GLY A 465 -10.33 12.14 10.27
N SER A 466 -10.56 13.42 10.57
CA SER A 466 -11.66 14.18 9.99
C SER A 466 -11.19 15.06 8.83
N GLN A 467 -11.91 15.01 7.71
CA GLN A 467 -11.84 16.04 6.68
C GLN A 467 -12.80 17.17 7.02
N PHE A 468 -12.39 18.38 6.69
CA PHE A 468 -13.18 19.60 6.88
C PHE A 468 -13.51 20.26 5.56
N VAL A 469 -14.73 20.78 5.45
CA VAL A 469 -15.16 21.66 4.35
C VAL A 469 -15.91 22.86 4.94
N TRP A 470 -15.52 24.07 4.56
CA TRP A 470 -16.21 25.29 4.96
C TRP A 470 -17.25 25.67 3.91
N LEU A 471 -18.50 25.86 4.34
CA LEU A 471 -19.59 26.23 3.44
C LEU A 471 -20.67 27.06 4.14
N LYS A 472 -20.93 28.26 3.59
CA LYS A 472 -22.04 29.15 4.00
C LYS A 472 -22.15 29.32 5.54
N GLY A 473 -21.03 29.62 6.20
CA GLY A 473 -21.00 29.87 7.65
C GLY A 473 -20.98 28.61 8.54
N ASN A 474 -20.90 27.42 7.94
CA ASN A 474 -20.86 26.15 8.66
C ASN A 474 -19.59 25.37 8.29
N LEU A 475 -19.06 24.66 9.28
CA LEU A 475 -17.98 23.70 9.11
C LEU A 475 -18.58 22.29 8.99
N PHE A 476 -18.29 21.60 7.91
CA PHE A 476 -18.67 20.22 7.70
C PHE A 476 -17.49 19.33 8.06
N ALA A 477 -17.68 18.43 9.03
CA ALA A 477 -16.63 17.57 9.57
C ALA A 477 -16.98 16.10 9.37
N SER A 478 -16.19 15.39 8.58
CA SER A 478 -16.36 13.95 8.36
C SER A 478 -15.83 13.14 9.53
N ARG A 479 -16.44 11.97 9.76
CA ARG A 479 -16.07 10.97 10.75
C ARG A 479 -15.96 9.61 10.08
N SER A 480 -15.45 8.65 10.84
CA SER A 480 -15.41 7.24 10.41
C SER A 480 -16.78 6.64 10.12
N ASP A 481 -17.81 7.16 10.79
CA ASP A 481 -19.17 6.62 10.82
C ASP A 481 -20.24 7.66 10.46
N GLY A 482 -19.86 8.85 9.99
CA GLY A 482 -20.83 9.86 9.59
C GLY A 482 -20.25 11.22 9.20
N LEU A 483 -21.14 12.21 9.07
CA LEU A 483 -20.83 13.60 8.74
C LEU A 483 -21.56 14.54 9.69
N LEU A 484 -20.83 15.51 10.23
CA LEU A 484 -21.37 16.57 11.08
C LEU A 484 -21.42 17.89 10.32
N GLN A 485 -22.47 18.67 10.58
CA GLN A 485 -22.51 20.10 10.32
C GLN A 485 -22.34 20.83 11.64
N ILE A 486 -21.35 21.71 11.72
CA ILE A 486 -20.98 22.45 12.91
C ILE A 486 -21.13 23.94 12.61
N ASN A 487 -21.97 24.62 13.38
CA ASN A 487 -22.01 26.07 13.39
C ASN A 487 -20.99 26.56 14.43
N PRO A 488 -19.87 27.18 14.03
CA PRO A 488 -18.77 27.46 14.95
C PRO A 488 -19.10 28.58 15.96
N ASP A 489 -20.07 29.44 15.68
CA ASP A 489 -20.43 30.57 16.54
C ASP A 489 -21.43 30.17 17.62
N SER A 490 -22.48 29.45 17.24
CA SER A 490 -23.47 28.91 18.17
C SER A 490 -23.02 27.61 18.85
N LYS A 491 -21.95 26.98 18.34
CA LYS A 491 -21.48 25.63 18.70
C LYS A 491 -22.53 24.53 18.47
N ALA A 492 -23.57 24.80 17.68
CA ALA A 492 -24.57 23.82 17.33
C ALA A 492 -23.97 22.75 16.40
N VAL A 493 -24.24 21.48 16.70
CA VAL A 493 -23.78 20.32 15.92
C VAL A 493 -24.99 19.52 15.45
N GLU A 494 -25.09 19.31 14.13
CA GLU A 494 -26.12 18.49 13.50
C GLU A 494 -25.47 17.28 12.81
N ILE A 495 -26.05 16.09 12.99
CA ILE A 495 -25.59 14.86 12.30
C ILE A 495 -26.33 14.75 10.96
N LEU A 496 -25.62 15.00 9.86
CA LEU A 496 -26.19 14.90 8.52
C LEU A 496 -26.22 13.46 8.02
N VAL A 497 -25.13 12.71 8.25
CA VAL A 497 -24.98 11.33 7.83
C VAL A 497 -24.55 10.47 9.00
N SER A 498 -25.10 9.27 9.15
CA SER A 498 -24.60 8.27 10.10
C SER A 498 -24.84 6.85 9.62
N SER A 499 -23.78 6.05 9.52
CA SER A 499 -23.86 4.62 9.19
C SER A 499 -24.46 3.76 10.30
N ARG A 500 -24.66 4.33 11.49
CA ARG A 500 -25.29 3.68 12.63
C ARG A 500 -26.80 3.91 12.70
N ARG A 501 -27.34 4.79 11.86
CA ARG A 501 -28.75 5.18 11.90
C ARG A 501 -29.64 4.03 11.41
N GLN A 502 -30.64 3.65 12.21
CA GLN A 502 -31.59 2.58 11.91
C GLN A 502 -33.03 3.05 12.20
N PRO A 503 -33.90 3.18 11.18
CA PRO A 503 -33.62 3.05 9.75
C PRO A 503 -32.77 4.20 9.21
N ALA A 504 -32.07 3.98 8.09
CA ALA A 504 -31.38 5.04 7.36
C ALA A 504 -32.34 6.16 6.94
N ILE A 505 -31.90 7.42 6.98
CA ILE A 505 -32.66 8.58 6.48
C ILE A 505 -32.22 8.94 5.06
N ASN A 506 -30.94 8.76 4.74
CA ASN A 506 -30.39 9.03 3.42
C ASN A 506 -29.72 7.78 2.83
N ASP A 507 -29.72 7.66 1.51
CA ASP A 507 -29.04 6.56 0.80
C ASP A 507 -27.53 6.49 1.08
N ILE A 508 -26.92 7.62 1.47
CA ILE A 508 -25.51 7.68 1.86
C ILE A 508 -25.24 7.10 3.25
N ASP A 509 -26.23 7.05 4.15
CA ASP A 509 -26.06 6.55 5.54
C ASP A 509 -25.41 5.15 5.56
N PRO A 510 -25.98 4.10 4.92
CA PRO A 510 -25.38 2.76 4.94
C PRO A 510 -24.09 2.64 4.11
N LEU A 511 -23.79 3.63 3.27
CA LEU A 511 -22.63 3.64 2.39
C LEU A 511 -21.47 4.47 2.96
N TRP A 512 -21.65 5.10 4.11
CA TRP A 512 -20.62 5.92 4.72
C TRP A 512 -19.54 5.06 5.37
N THR A 513 -18.28 5.35 5.06
CA THR A 513 -17.11 4.72 5.68
C THR A 513 -16.06 5.78 6.01
N GLY A 514 -15.04 5.41 6.79
CA GLY A 514 -13.89 6.29 7.03
C GLY A 514 -13.09 6.64 5.76
N GLN A 515 -13.40 6.03 4.61
CA GLN A 515 -12.80 6.35 3.33
C GLN A 515 -13.61 7.35 2.49
N THR A 516 -14.85 7.67 2.88
CA THR A 516 -15.70 8.61 2.17
C THR A 516 -15.04 9.99 2.14
N ARG A 517 -14.95 10.59 0.95
CA ARG A 517 -14.33 11.91 0.76
C ARG A 517 -15.39 12.99 0.63
N ILE A 518 -15.30 14.06 1.40
CA ILE A 518 -16.15 15.26 1.22
C ILE A 518 -15.39 16.37 0.50
N PHE A 519 -16.09 17.15 -0.31
CA PHE A 519 -15.51 18.23 -1.12
C PHE A 519 -16.53 19.32 -1.45
N LEU A 520 -16.06 20.50 -1.82
CA LEU A 520 -16.90 21.64 -2.19
C LEU A 520 -17.21 21.63 -3.69
N LEU A 521 -18.48 21.86 -4.06
CA LEU A 521 -18.92 22.03 -5.44
C LEU A 521 -18.93 23.50 -5.88
N SER A 522 -18.80 23.78 -7.18
CA SER A 522 -18.74 25.11 -7.80
C SER A 522 -20.04 25.89 -7.64
N ASP A 523 -21.16 25.18 -7.49
CA ASP A 523 -22.47 25.76 -7.18
C ASP A 523 -22.68 26.05 -5.67
N GLY A 524 -21.65 25.84 -4.85
CA GLY A 524 -21.71 26.05 -3.41
C GLY A 524 -22.55 25.01 -2.67
N ARG A 525 -22.62 23.77 -3.18
CA ARG A 525 -23.10 22.60 -2.45
C ARG A 525 -21.95 21.72 -1.95
N LEU A 526 -22.27 20.79 -1.05
CA LEU A 526 -21.32 19.80 -0.56
C LEU A 526 -21.40 18.52 -1.40
N GLY A 527 -20.26 18.03 -1.87
CA GLY A 527 -20.12 16.74 -2.51
C GLY A 527 -19.59 15.68 -1.54
N ALA A 528 -19.98 14.42 -1.76
CA ALA A 528 -19.38 13.28 -1.07
C ALA A 528 -19.12 12.14 -2.07
N LEU A 529 -17.97 11.49 -1.96
CA LEU A 529 -17.60 10.34 -2.78
C LEU A 529 -17.41 9.13 -1.86
N SER A 530 -18.34 8.18 -1.95
CA SER A 530 -18.20 6.85 -1.36
C SER A 530 -17.68 5.85 -2.39
N GLU A 531 -17.37 4.62 -1.97
CA GLU A 531 -16.68 3.60 -2.75
C GLU A 531 -17.24 3.36 -4.15
N ASP A 532 -18.52 3.55 -4.41
CA ASP A 532 -19.12 3.33 -5.73
C ASP A 532 -20.14 4.42 -6.11
N ARG A 533 -20.22 5.52 -5.35
CA ARG A 533 -21.24 6.55 -5.57
C ARG A 533 -20.72 7.94 -5.26
N CYS A 534 -21.08 8.89 -6.12
CA CYS A 534 -20.92 10.30 -5.87
C CYS A 534 -22.26 10.86 -5.40
N PHE A 535 -22.25 11.74 -4.41
CA PHE A 535 -23.42 12.37 -3.84
C PHE A 535 -23.27 13.88 -3.85
N SER A 536 -24.38 14.58 -4.04
CA SER A 536 -24.47 16.03 -3.83
C SER A 536 -25.51 16.33 -2.75
N PHE A 537 -25.14 17.15 -1.78
CA PHE A 537 -26.00 17.56 -0.69
C PHE A 537 -26.87 18.73 -1.12
N ASP A 538 -28.19 18.56 -1.03
CA ASP A 538 -29.14 19.67 -1.12
C ASP A 538 -29.37 20.23 0.29
N PRO A 539 -28.85 21.44 0.60
CA PRO A 539 -29.01 22.02 1.93
C PRO A 539 -30.44 22.48 2.24
N VAL A 540 -31.29 22.70 1.23
CA VAL A 540 -32.68 23.15 1.42
C VAL A 540 -33.56 21.96 1.81
N ALA A 541 -33.46 20.87 1.05
CA ALA A 541 -34.20 19.65 1.32
C ALA A 541 -33.54 18.75 2.39
N LYS A 542 -32.28 19.02 2.75
CA LYS A 542 -31.44 18.20 3.63
C LYS A 542 -31.31 16.75 3.16
N ILE A 543 -31.30 16.53 1.84
CA ILE A 543 -31.17 15.21 1.21
C ILE A 543 -29.88 15.10 0.42
N TRP A 544 -29.39 13.87 0.28
CA TRP A 544 -28.26 13.54 -0.57
C TRP A 544 -28.74 12.94 -1.89
N ASN A 545 -28.49 13.64 -3.00
CA ASN A 545 -28.79 13.14 -4.33
C ASN A 545 -27.62 12.28 -4.81
N SER A 546 -27.89 10.99 -5.05
CA SER A 546 -26.87 10.05 -5.51
C SER A 546 -26.77 10.00 -7.05
N GLN A 547 -25.54 9.86 -7.53
CA GLN A 547 -25.24 9.46 -8.90
C GLN A 547 -24.58 8.08 -8.85
N VAL A 548 -25.15 7.13 -9.59
CA VAL A 548 -24.66 5.75 -9.64
C VAL A 548 -23.39 5.69 -10.48
N SER A 549 -22.35 5.03 -9.97
CA SER A 549 -21.11 4.81 -10.72
C SER A 549 -21.36 3.93 -11.95
N PRO A 550 -20.66 4.17 -13.07
CA PRO A 550 -20.72 3.32 -14.25
C PRO A 550 -20.07 1.95 -13.97
N MET A 551 -19.46 1.78 -12.78
CA MET A 551 -18.99 0.49 -12.29
C MET A 551 -20.09 -0.38 -11.66
N ALA A 552 -21.31 0.11 -11.47
CA ALA A 552 -22.40 -0.70 -10.93
C ALA A 552 -22.63 -1.93 -11.82
N GLY A 553 -22.46 -3.14 -11.26
CA GLY A 553 -22.55 -4.40 -11.99
C GLY A 553 -21.21 -4.93 -12.57
N THR A 554 -20.08 -4.26 -12.32
CA THR A 554 -18.74 -4.75 -12.71
C THR A 554 -18.14 -5.75 -11.72
N ASN A 555 -18.88 -6.17 -10.68
CA ASN A 555 -18.45 -7.16 -9.67
C ASN A 555 -17.07 -6.87 -9.02
N ASN A 556 -16.73 -5.61 -8.76
CA ASN A 556 -15.43 -5.21 -8.20
C ASN A 556 -14.23 -5.66 -9.06
N PHE A 557 -14.42 -5.84 -10.38
CA PHE A 557 -13.36 -6.26 -11.29
C PHE A 557 -12.26 -5.20 -11.47
N PHE A 558 -12.61 -3.93 -11.25
CA PHE A 558 -11.67 -2.81 -11.22
C PHE A 558 -11.21 -2.54 -9.80
N SER A 559 -9.90 -2.42 -9.60
CA SER A 559 -9.34 -1.85 -8.39
C SER A 559 -9.32 -0.33 -8.52
N SER A 560 -9.77 0.34 -7.47
CA SER A 560 -9.86 1.80 -7.37
C SER A 560 -8.73 2.31 -6.52
N TRP A 561 -7.87 3.15 -7.07
CA TRP A 561 -6.61 3.50 -6.43
C TRP A 561 -6.57 4.92 -5.92
N THR A 562 -7.10 5.88 -6.69
CA THR A 562 -7.00 7.31 -6.35
C THR A 562 -8.31 8.05 -6.62
N ARG A 563 -8.65 8.95 -5.69
CA ARG A 563 -9.80 9.86 -5.75
C ARG A 563 -9.28 11.28 -5.87
N PHE A 564 -9.69 11.98 -6.92
CA PHE A 564 -9.47 13.41 -7.09
C PHE A 564 -10.83 14.12 -6.93
N THR A 565 -10.83 15.31 -6.37
CA THR A 565 -12.04 16.11 -6.21
C THR A 565 -11.76 17.51 -6.74
N SER A 566 -12.71 18.08 -7.47
CA SER A 566 -12.67 19.46 -7.94
C SER A 566 -13.97 20.17 -7.60
N ALA A 567 -14.02 21.48 -7.84
CA ALA A 567 -15.27 22.22 -7.71
C ALA A 567 -16.38 21.63 -8.60
N SER A 568 -16.04 20.97 -9.70
CA SER A 568 -17.04 20.51 -10.66
C SER A 568 -17.46 19.05 -10.47
N GLY A 569 -16.88 18.37 -9.47
CA GLY A 569 -17.24 17.01 -9.12
C GLY A 569 -16.05 16.20 -8.61
N ALA A 570 -16.01 14.92 -8.97
CA ALA A 570 -14.93 14.03 -8.55
C ALA A 570 -14.40 13.23 -9.74
N GLN A 571 -13.13 12.86 -9.70
CA GLN A 571 -12.52 11.98 -10.68
C GLN A 571 -11.93 10.78 -9.97
N ARG A 572 -11.99 9.63 -10.64
CA ARG A 572 -11.55 8.38 -10.05
C ARG A 572 -10.68 7.61 -11.02
N PHE A 573 -9.53 7.20 -10.52
CA PHE A 573 -8.63 6.33 -11.25
C PHE A 573 -9.01 4.87 -11.00
N LEU A 574 -9.27 4.15 -12.08
CA LEU A 574 -9.52 2.72 -12.07
C LEU A 574 -8.38 2.01 -12.79
N THR A 575 -7.86 0.94 -12.22
CA THR A 575 -7.07 0.00 -13.01
C THR A 575 -7.94 -1.21 -13.29
N GLY A 576 -8.04 -1.59 -14.57
CA GLY A 576 -8.45 -2.94 -14.92
C GLY A 576 -7.46 -3.95 -14.34
N PRO A 577 -7.86 -5.21 -14.15
CA PRO A 577 -7.01 -6.17 -13.49
C PRO A 577 -5.71 -6.44 -14.24
N LEU A 578 -5.61 -6.20 -15.56
CA LEU A 578 -4.41 -6.59 -16.32
C LEU A 578 -3.98 -5.70 -17.52
N ALA A 579 -4.79 -4.79 -18.10
CA ALA A 579 -4.39 -4.12 -19.37
C ALA A 579 -4.62 -2.61 -19.51
N HIS A 580 -5.61 -2.00 -18.84
CA HIS A 580 -5.96 -0.60 -19.07
C HIS A 580 -6.12 0.20 -17.77
N TRP A 581 -5.76 1.46 -17.83
CA TRP A 581 -5.97 2.47 -16.80
C TRP A 581 -7.02 3.45 -17.28
N TYR A 582 -8.06 3.66 -16.47
CA TYR A 582 -9.17 4.54 -16.79
C TYR A 582 -9.21 5.68 -15.79
N LEU A 583 -9.48 6.88 -16.30
CA LEU A 583 -9.92 8.00 -15.47
C LEU A 583 -11.41 8.22 -15.71
N LEU A 584 -12.21 8.07 -14.67
CA LEU A 584 -13.64 8.38 -14.69
C LEU A 584 -13.91 9.77 -14.13
N GLY A 585 -14.86 10.48 -14.73
CA GLY A 585 -15.39 11.76 -14.26
C GLY A 585 -16.80 11.60 -13.70
N TYR A 586 -17.04 12.16 -12.52
CA TYR A 586 -18.36 12.35 -11.92
C TYR A 586 -18.62 13.85 -11.89
N TRP A 587 -19.65 14.31 -12.60
CA TRP A 587 -19.94 15.74 -12.74
C TRP A 587 -21.18 16.13 -11.96
N HIS A 588 -21.10 17.28 -11.28
CA HIS A 588 -22.17 17.76 -10.41
C HIS A 588 -23.41 18.33 -11.15
N ASP A 589 -23.31 18.54 -12.45
CA ASP A 589 -24.36 19.07 -13.33
C ASP A 589 -25.43 18.03 -13.71
N GLY A 590 -25.35 16.81 -13.15
CA GLY A 590 -26.34 15.76 -13.36
C GLY A 590 -26.04 14.87 -14.55
N HIS A 591 -24.93 15.09 -15.28
CA HIS A 591 -24.50 14.15 -16.29
C HIS A 591 -24.15 12.79 -15.67
N ALA A 592 -24.47 11.73 -16.42
CA ALA A 592 -24.01 10.39 -16.05
C ALA A 592 -22.47 10.41 -16.00
N PRO A 593 -21.86 9.65 -15.07
CA PRO A 593 -20.41 9.58 -15.05
C PRO A 593 -19.88 9.06 -16.39
N GLU A 594 -18.78 9.63 -16.85
CA GLU A 594 -18.20 9.32 -18.15
C GLU A 594 -16.74 8.89 -18.01
N SER A 595 -16.27 8.14 -19.01
CA SER A 595 -14.86 7.81 -19.13
C SER A 595 -14.12 8.95 -19.79
N LEU A 596 -13.20 9.58 -19.05
CA LEU A 596 -12.47 10.75 -19.50
C LEU A 596 -11.34 10.35 -20.44
N LEU A 597 -10.51 9.40 -20.01
CA LEU A 597 -9.36 8.92 -20.77
C LEU A 597 -9.02 7.48 -20.38
N MET A 598 -8.33 6.80 -21.30
CA MET A 598 -7.79 5.47 -21.10
C MET A 598 -6.34 5.43 -21.56
N GLU A 599 -5.44 4.95 -20.70
CA GLU A 599 -4.12 4.51 -21.11
C GLU A 599 -4.11 2.98 -21.20
N THR A 600 -3.66 2.45 -22.33
CA THR A 600 -3.30 1.03 -22.40
C THR A 600 -1.98 0.88 -21.65
N ALA A 601 -2.02 0.14 -20.55
CA ALA A 601 -0.84 -0.02 -19.71
C ALA A 601 0.32 -0.55 -20.57
N PRO A 602 1.56 -0.05 -20.35
CA PRO A 602 2.72 -0.45 -21.17
C PRO A 602 2.94 -1.98 -21.16
N TRP A 603 2.46 -2.63 -20.11
CA TRP A 603 2.28 -4.07 -20.03
C TRP A 603 1.08 -4.52 -20.88
N LYS A 604 1.31 -4.77 -22.17
CA LYS A 604 0.46 -5.62 -23.04
C LYS A 604 0.18 -7.00 -22.40
N MET A 605 -0.72 -7.09 -21.43
CA MET A 605 -1.36 -8.36 -21.10
C MET A 605 -2.54 -8.54 -22.04
N PRO A 606 -2.87 -9.77 -22.47
CA PRO A 606 -4.10 -9.99 -23.20
C PRO A 606 -5.28 -9.52 -22.34
N ALA A 607 -6.11 -8.62 -22.88
CA ALA A 607 -7.30 -8.13 -22.20
C ALA A 607 -8.17 -9.32 -21.78
N HIS A 608 -8.65 -9.32 -20.55
CA HIS A 608 -9.48 -10.42 -20.07
C HIS A 608 -10.81 -10.42 -20.87
N PRO A 609 -11.36 -11.58 -21.30
CA PRO A 609 -12.58 -11.63 -22.11
C PRO A 609 -13.81 -10.96 -21.47
N ARG A 610 -13.78 -10.73 -20.16
CA ARG A 610 -14.83 -10.06 -19.37
C ARG A 610 -14.56 -8.57 -19.13
N GLU A 611 -13.39 -8.05 -19.50
CA GLU A 611 -13.10 -6.62 -19.41
C GLU A 611 -13.96 -5.87 -20.45
N LYS A 612 -15.03 -5.23 -19.98
CA LYS A 612 -15.81 -4.32 -20.82
C LYS A 612 -15.10 -2.98 -20.85
N LEU A 613 -14.61 -2.59 -22.03
CA LEU A 613 -14.09 -1.24 -22.25
C LEU A 613 -15.18 -0.22 -21.91
N LEU A 614 -14.84 0.77 -21.10
CA LEU A 614 -15.77 1.81 -20.67
C LEU A 614 -15.96 2.89 -21.75
N GLN A 615 -16.36 2.53 -22.96
CA GLN A 615 -16.48 3.45 -24.10
C GLN A 615 -17.82 4.23 -24.10
N PRO A 616 -17.89 5.41 -24.75
CA PRO A 616 -16.80 6.13 -25.43
C PRO A 616 -15.87 6.89 -24.47
N MET A 617 -14.59 7.07 -24.86
CA MET A 617 -13.69 8.02 -24.19
C MET A 617 -13.99 9.45 -24.63
N ARG A 618 -13.98 10.39 -23.68
CA ARG A 618 -14.06 11.84 -23.98
C ARG A 618 -12.80 12.35 -24.67
N TRP A 619 -11.63 11.93 -24.19
CA TRP A 619 -10.33 12.40 -24.67
C TRP A 619 -9.39 11.27 -25.05
N ASP A 620 -8.52 11.56 -26.02
CA ASP A 620 -7.47 10.66 -26.48
C ASP A 620 -6.19 10.91 -25.68
N TRP A 621 -5.71 9.87 -25.01
CA TRP A 621 -4.46 9.96 -24.27
C TRP A 621 -3.26 10.00 -25.24
N PRO A 622 -2.28 10.91 -25.06
CA PRO A 622 -1.08 10.96 -25.89
C PRO A 622 -0.27 9.67 -25.83
N GLU A 623 0.11 9.14 -27.00
CA GLU A 623 0.98 7.96 -27.07
C GLU A 623 2.32 8.21 -26.36
N ASN A 624 2.84 7.18 -25.70
CA ASN A 624 4.16 7.13 -25.03
C ASN A 624 4.30 7.98 -23.76
N PHE A 625 3.27 8.72 -23.35
CA PHE A 625 3.25 9.37 -22.04
C PHE A 625 2.62 8.44 -21.02
N PRO A 626 3.25 8.18 -19.86
CA PRO A 626 2.65 7.37 -18.83
C PRO A 626 1.70 8.21 -17.97
N LEU A 627 0.51 7.68 -17.69
CA LEU A 627 -0.50 8.32 -16.84
C LEU A 627 -0.24 8.05 -15.35
N GLU A 628 0.35 6.91 -14.98
CA GLU A 628 0.67 6.54 -13.58
C GLU A 628 1.45 7.58 -12.79
N PRO A 629 2.56 8.14 -13.33
CA PRO A 629 3.37 9.09 -12.62
C PRO A 629 2.89 10.52 -12.84
N SER A 630 1.73 10.73 -13.47
CA SER A 630 1.22 12.05 -13.80
C SER A 630 0.36 12.60 -12.67
N SER A 631 0.45 13.91 -12.45
CA SER A 631 -0.50 14.61 -11.58
C SER A 631 -1.73 14.96 -12.41
N ILE A 632 -2.92 14.89 -11.79
CA ILE A 632 -4.21 15.19 -12.45
C ILE A 632 -4.95 16.29 -11.66
N LEU A 633 -5.45 17.30 -12.36
CA LEU A 633 -6.31 18.35 -11.82
C LEU A 633 -7.49 18.55 -12.77
N ALA A 634 -8.69 18.31 -12.28
CA ALA A 634 -9.89 18.65 -13.01
C ALA A 634 -10.37 20.05 -12.63
N ASP A 635 -10.88 20.76 -13.62
CA ASP A 635 -11.26 22.16 -13.54
C ASP A 635 -12.42 22.37 -14.49
N GLU A 636 -13.63 22.43 -13.94
CA GLU A 636 -14.84 22.45 -14.77
C GLU A 636 -14.90 21.23 -15.69
N GLN A 637 -15.16 21.47 -16.98
CA GLN A 637 -15.19 20.44 -18.00
C GLN A 637 -13.82 20.24 -18.68
N ALA A 638 -12.76 20.78 -18.09
CA ALA A 638 -11.39 20.60 -18.53
C ALA A 638 -10.61 19.69 -17.58
N LEU A 639 -9.61 19.00 -18.15
CA LEU A 639 -8.65 18.21 -17.42
C LEU A 639 -7.25 18.73 -17.69
N TRP A 640 -6.51 18.92 -16.61
CA TRP A 640 -5.09 19.22 -16.66
C TRP A 640 -4.33 18.00 -16.20
N VAL A 641 -3.28 17.63 -16.94
CA VAL A 641 -2.39 16.52 -16.57
C VAL A 641 -0.94 16.96 -16.69
N LEU A 642 -0.18 16.94 -15.60
CA LEU A 642 1.24 17.26 -15.62
C LEU A 642 2.05 15.96 -15.64
N CYS A 643 2.68 15.67 -16.79
CA CYS A 643 3.51 14.48 -17.00
C CYS A 643 4.99 14.85 -16.82
N PRO A 644 5.72 14.23 -15.87
CA PRO A 644 7.14 14.48 -15.71
C PRO A 644 7.93 13.89 -16.90
N ARG A 645 9.04 14.55 -17.29
CA ARG A 645 9.97 14.03 -18.29
C ARG A 645 10.64 12.74 -17.83
N LYS A 646 11.01 12.70 -16.55
CA LYS A 646 11.65 11.56 -15.90
C LYS A 646 10.64 10.85 -15.02
N THR A 647 10.48 9.56 -15.25
CA THR A 647 9.59 8.70 -14.48
C THR A 647 10.40 7.67 -13.72
N TYR A 648 9.99 7.38 -12.50
CA TYR A 648 10.64 6.41 -11.63
C TYR A 648 9.67 5.24 -11.44
N GLN A 649 10.16 4.01 -11.60
CA GLN A 649 9.28 2.83 -11.52
C GLN A 649 8.88 2.48 -10.09
N ASN A 650 9.71 2.79 -9.09
CA ASN A 650 9.43 2.64 -7.65
C ASN A 650 10.55 3.32 -6.83
N GLN A 651 10.29 3.72 -5.59
CA GLN A 651 11.25 4.12 -4.55
C GLN A 651 12.44 3.16 -4.42
N MET A 652 12.22 1.86 -4.64
CA MET A 652 13.30 0.85 -4.57
C MET A 652 14.28 0.89 -5.76
N PHE A 653 13.95 1.55 -6.87
CA PHE A 653 14.79 1.58 -8.07
C PHE A 653 14.95 3.02 -8.59
N PRO A 654 16.02 3.74 -8.20
CA PRO A 654 16.19 5.16 -8.50
C PRO A 654 16.54 5.48 -9.97
N GLN A 655 16.54 4.48 -10.86
CA GLN A 655 16.83 4.72 -12.28
C GLN A 655 15.65 5.44 -12.94
N ALA A 656 15.84 6.74 -13.19
CA ALA A 656 14.93 7.55 -13.98
C ALA A 656 14.88 7.03 -15.42
N ARG A 657 13.68 6.82 -15.94
CA ARG A 657 13.42 6.59 -17.37
C ARG A 657 12.85 7.85 -18.00
N GLU A 658 13.24 8.15 -19.24
CA GLU A 658 12.61 9.18 -20.06
C GLU A 658 11.71 8.49 -21.11
N PRO A 659 10.41 8.29 -20.81
CA PRO A 659 9.50 7.56 -21.70
C PRO A 659 9.31 8.26 -23.05
N VAL A 660 9.52 9.57 -23.09
CA VAL A 660 9.56 10.38 -24.32
C VAL A 660 10.85 11.20 -24.32
N LYS A 661 11.63 11.09 -25.40
CA LYS A 661 12.82 11.92 -25.60
C LYS A 661 12.47 13.22 -26.31
N PHE A 662 12.84 14.32 -25.68
CA PHE A 662 12.70 15.67 -26.22
C PHE A 662 14.08 16.23 -26.56
N SER A 663 14.19 16.96 -27.66
CA SER A 663 15.42 17.71 -27.97
C SER A 663 15.57 19.00 -27.17
N ASP A 664 14.53 19.43 -26.44
CA ASP A 664 14.59 20.58 -25.54
C ASP A 664 14.88 20.19 -24.08
N ALA A 665 15.04 21.21 -23.23
CA ALA A 665 15.37 21.08 -21.82
C ALA A 665 14.14 21.08 -20.90
N ARG A 666 12.94 20.73 -21.42
CA ARG A 666 11.73 20.66 -20.58
C ARG A 666 11.93 19.62 -19.49
N GLN A 667 11.31 19.85 -18.34
CA GLN A 667 11.30 18.91 -17.21
C GLN A 667 9.95 18.22 -17.05
N ALA A 668 8.89 18.79 -17.60
CA ALA A 668 7.56 18.19 -17.66
C ALA A 668 6.81 18.64 -18.92
N THR A 669 5.70 17.97 -19.22
CA THR A 669 4.72 18.41 -20.22
C THR A 669 3.36 18.53 -19.53
N LEU A 670 2.75 19.71 -19.62
CA LEU A 670 1.40 19.97 -19.12
C LEU A 670 0.41 19.76 -20.26
N PHE A 671 -0.44 18.75 -20.13
CA PHE A 671 -1.56 18.51 -21.03
C PHE A 671 -2.80 19.24 -20.54
N HIS A 672 -3.49 19.88 -21.48
CA HIS A 672 -4.80 20.48 -21.29
C HIS A 672 -5.80 19.80 -22.22
N PHE A 673 -6.80 19.19 -21.63
CA PHE A 673 -7.93 18.58 -22.32
C PHE A 673 -9.14 19.48 -22.11
N ASP A 674 -9.65 20.07 -23.18
CA ASP A 674 -10.87 20.89 -23.15
C ASP A 674 -12.04 20.16 -23.80
N SER A 675 -13.25 20.71 -23.67
CA SER A 675 -14.45 20.13 -24.26
C SER A 675 -14.50 20.21 -25.79
N GLU A 676 -13.64 21.02 -26.42
CA GLU A 676 -13.69 21.29 -27.86
C GLU A 676 -12.90 20.28 -28.70
N SER A 677 -11.97 19.54 -28.09
CA SER A 677 -11.05 18.63 -28.79
C SER A 677 -10.88 17.31 -28.06
N ARG A 678 -10.84 16.20 -28.81
CA ARG A 678 -10.42 14.89 -28.26
C ARG A 678 -8.92 14.84 -27.96
N ALA A 679 -8.10 15.47 -28.80
CA ALA A 679 -6.66 15.51 -28.61
C ALA A 679 -6.28 16.63 -27.62
N PRO A 680 -5.36 16.39 -26.68
CA PRO A 680 -4.92 17.41 -25.75
C PRO A 680 -3.99 18.43 -26.39
N GLN A 681 -3.98 19.61 -25.78
CA GLN A 681 -2.96 20.62 -25.98
C GLN A 681 -1.78 20.29 -25.05
N SER A 682 -0.53 20.44 -25.51
CA SER A 682 0.66 19.99 -24.80
C SER A 682 1.67 21.13 -24.57
N VAL A 683 1.76 21.68 -23.36
CA VAL A 683 2.65 22.79 -23.04
C VAL A 683 3.94 22.27 -22.40
N PRO A 684 5.12 22.49 -23.01
CA PRO A 684 6.41 22.13 -22.41
C PRO A 684 6.67 23.00 -21.17
N ILE A 685 6.98 22.39 -20.03
CA ILE A 685 7.25 23.11 -18.77
C ILE A 685 8.71 22.98 -18.38
N HIS A 686 9.32 24.10 -18.04
CA HIS A 686 10.62 24.20 -17.38
C HIS A 686 10.41 24.80 -15.99
N PHE A 687 10.99 24.20 -14.94
CA PHE A 687 10.92 24.74 -13.59
C PHE A 687 12.17 25.56 -13.31
N GLU A 688 11.99 26.80 -12.89
CA GLU A 688 13.10 27.67 -12.51
C GLU A 688 13.98 26.97 -11.44
N SER A 689 15.23 26.71 -11.81
CA SER A 689 16.23 26.13 -10.92
C SER A 689 16.85 27.25 -10.08
N ASN A 690 16.36 27.47 -8.87
CA ASN A 690 17.08 28.38 -7.97
C ASN A 690 18.35 27.64 -7.50
N SER A 691 19.52 28.12 -7.91
CA SER A 691 20.84 27.70 -7.39
C SER A 691 21.00 27.94 -5.88
N LYS A 692 19.95 28.45 -5.22
CA LYS A 692 19.82 28.75 -3.78
C LYS A 692 18.75 27.92 -3.06
N ILE A 693 18.04 27.01 -3.75
CA ILE A 693 17.14 26.07 -3.05
C ILE A 693 18.03 25.13 -2.25
N VAL A 694 17.75 24.96 -0.96
CA VAL A 694 18.24 23.80 -0.19
C VAL A 694 17.50 22.59 -0.75
N ILE A 695 17.97 22.10 -1.90
CA ILE A 695 17.49 20.85 -2.47
C ILE A 695 17.88 19.78 -1.45
N PRO A 696 16.97 18.89 -1.03
CA PRO A 696 17.35 17.74 -0.24
C PRO A 696 18.49 17.03 -0.95
N ILE A 697 19.66 16.99 -0.32
CA ILE A 697 20.80 16.24 -0.84
C ILE A 697 20.63 14.82 -0.32
N VAL A 698 20.40 13.88 -1.23
CA VAL A 698 20.38 12.45 -0.88
C VAL A 698 21.63 11.85 -1.51
N ASN A 699 22.47 11.22 -0.68
CA ASN A 699 23.76 10.63 -1.09
C ASN A 699 24.70 11.62 -1.82
N GLY A 700 24.72 12.88 -1.41
CA GLY A 700 25.59 13.90 -2.02
C GLY A 700 25.11 14.46 -3.36
N GLN A 701 23.93 14.06 -3.84
CA GLN A 701 23.36 14.55 -5.12
C GLN A 701 22.12 15.42 -4.87
N PRO A 702 21.97 16.56 -5.59
CA PRO A 702 20.73 17.30 -5.59
C PRO A 702 19.61 16.44 -6.20
N VAL A 703 18.52 16.29 -5.46
CA VAL A 703 17.37 15.49 -5.91
C VAL A 703 16.45 16.36 -6.78
N ASP A 704 16.07 15.84 -7.95
CA ASP A 704 15.04 16.43 -8.81
C ASP A 704 13.74 16.61 -8.01
N MET A 705 13.09 17.79 -8.07
CA MET A 705 11.80 18.03 -7.41
C MET A 705 10.75 17.02 -7.87
N LEU A 706 10.89 16.49 -9.08
CA LEU A 706 9.99 15.48 -9.62
C LEU A 706 10.38 14.05 -9.23
N SER A 707 11.48 13.85 -8.48
CA SER A 707 11.90 12.54 -7.99
C SER A 707 11.15 12.12 -6.73
N PRO A 708 10.78 10.83 -6.61
CA PRO A 708 10.20 10.26 -5.39
C PRO A 708 11.01 10.59 -4.12
N MET A 709 12.34 10.64 -4.20
CA MET A 709 13.20 10.86 -3.03
C MET A 709 13.08 12.27 -2.43
N ALA A 710 12.73 13.27 -3.25
CA ALA A 710 12.48 14.64 -2.78
C ALA A 710 11.09 14.78 -2.13
N GLY A 711 10.32 13.69 -2.01
CA GLY A 711 8.88 13.76 -1.81
C GLY A 711 8.14 14.26 -3.06
N GLY A 712 8.86 14.39 -4.19
CA GLY A 712 8.30 14.59 -5.51
C GLY A 712 7.53 13.38 -6.00
N TYR A 713 6.93 13.48 -7.19
CA TYR A 713 6.01 12.49 -7.81
C TYR A 713 6.16 11.08 -7.26
N LEU A 714 5.40 10.79 -6.20
CA LEU A 714 5.05 9.43 -5.85
C LEU A 714 4.09 8.98 -6.94
N GLY A 715 4.43 7.90 -7.65
CA GLY A 715 3.51 7.26 -8.58
C GLY A 715 2.16 7.00 -7.89
N ILE A 716 1.07 6.87 -8.67
CA ILE A 716 -0.27 6.59 -8.13
C ILE A 716 -0.23 5.48 -7.06
N GLN A 717 0.60 4.44 -7.23
CA GLN A 717 0.80 3.38 -6.24
C GLN A 717 1.45 3.82 -4.91
N GLU A 718 2.44 4.71 -4.93
CA GLU A 718 3.19 5.08 -3.72
C GLU A 718 2.43 6.05 -2.82
N ARG A 719 1.55 6.89 -3.37
CA ARG A 719 0.63 7.74 -2.60
C ARG A 719 -0.36 6.94 -1.73
N ILE A 720 -0.56 5.67 -2.07
CA ILE A 720 -1.54 4.78 -1.44
C ILE A 720 -0.95 4.09 -0.21
N VAL A 721 0.33 3.74 -0.25
CA VAL A 721 1.00 3.03 0.84
C VAL A 721 1.32 3.98 2.00
N SER A 722 1.76 5.20 1.70
CA SER A 722 2.26 6.11 2.74
C SER A 722 1.15 6.77 3.58
N HIS A 723 -0.11 6.79 3.13
CA HIS A 723 -1.22 7.53 3.77
C HIS A 723 -0.93 9.04 4.02
N GLU A 724 0.19 9.54 3.50
CA GLU A 724 0.58 10.94 3.60
C GLU A 724 -0.13 11.71 2.49
N GLY A 725 -1.09 12.54 2.88
CA GLY A 725 -1.87 13.33 1.92
C GLY A 725 -0.98 14.09 0.93
N ASN A 726 -1.37 14.07 -0.35
CA ASN A 726 -0.78 14.79 -1.49
C ASN A 726 0.67 15.25 -1.28
N THR A 727 1.63 14.34 -1.53
CA THR A 727 3.05 14.65 -1.47
C THR A 727 3.50 15.67 -2.51
N VAL A 728 2.80 15.84 -3.63
CA VAL A 728 2.97 17.03 -4.49
C VAL A 728 1.67 17.82 -4.46
N PHE A 729 1.75 19.07 -4.03
CA PHE A 729 0.60 19.96 -4.02
C PHE A 729 0.42 20.53 -5.41
N TRP A 730 -0.71 20.21 -6.05
CA TRP A 730 -1.11 20.81 -7.31
C TRP A 730 -2.46 21.48 -7.16
N LEU A 731 -2.52 22.79 -7.35
CA LEU A 731 -3.74 23.60 -7.23
C LEU A 731 -3.82 24.61 -8.36
N LYS A 732 -5.04 24.94 -8.78
CA LYS A 732 -5.33 26.11 -9.62
C LYS A 732 -5.78 27.27 -8.73
N THR A 733 -5.24 28.45 -8.98
CA THR A 733 -5.65 29.72 -8.36
C THR A 733 -6.10 30.70 -9.45
N PRO A 734 -6.72 31.84 -9.09
CA PRO A 734 -7.05 32.89 -10.05
C PRO A 734 -5.85 33.40 -10.86
N ASP A 735 -4.65 33.33 -10.27
CA ASP A 735 -3.43 33.87 -10.86
C ASP A 735 -2.64 32.84 -11.69
N GLY A 736 -2.84 31.55 -11.44
CA GLY A 736 -2.09 30.51 -12.13
C GLY A 736 -2.19 29.12 -11.53
N PHE A 737 -1.35 28.22 -12.04
CA PHE A 737 -1.17 26.88 -11.49
C PHE A 737 -0.01 26.86 -10.52
N ILE A 738 -0.22 26.18 -9.39
CA ILE A 738 0.71 26.13 -8.29
C ILE A 738 1.16 24.71 -8.04
N PHE A 739 2.48 24.53 -7.97
CA PHE A 739 3.14 23.26 -7.73
C PHE A 739 4.03 23.37 -6.50
N GLY A 740 3.89 22.46 -5.54
CA GLY A 740 4.72 22.41 -4.35
C GLY A 740 5.06 20.97 -3.97
N ALA A 741 6.04 20.79 -3.09
CA ALA A 741 6.48 19.48 -2.61
C ALA A 741 6.84 19.55 -1.11
N PRO A 742 6.81 18.43 -0.37
CA PRO A 742 6.73 18.43 1.09
C PRO A 742 8.03 18.90 1.74
N LYS A 743 9.14 18.81 1.01
CA LYS A 743 10.47 19.19 1.47
C LYS A 743 10.94 20.55 0.94
N TYR A 744 10.10 21.26 0.19
CA TYR A 744 10.46 22.55 -0.42
C TYR A 744 9.76 23.70 0.30
N CYS A 745 10.57 24.65 0.77
CA CYS A 745 10.09 25.87 1.41
C CYS A 745 9.69 26.91 0.36
N GLY A 746 8.67 26.59 -0.44
CA GLY A 746 8.20 27.41 -1.56
C GLY A 746 7.32 26.63 -2.52
N HIS A 747 6.89 27.31 -3.57
CA HIS A 747 6.09 26.71 -4.65
C HIS A 747 6.49 27.30 -6.00
N TRP A 748 6.16 26.61 -7.08
CA TRP A 748 6.27 27.11 -8.43
C TRP A 748 4.91 27.63 -8.90
N LEU A 749 4.91 28.76 -9.62
CA LEU A 749 3.74 29.39 -10.20
C LEU A 749 3.88 29.41 -11.73
N ILE A 750 2.85 28.92 -12.42
CA ILE A 750 2.65 29.13 -13.86
C ILE A 750 1.52 30.15 -14.02
N PRO A 751 1.80 31.40 -14.43
CA PRO A 751 0.77 32.43 -14.57
C PRO A 751 -0.25 32.08 -15.66
N ASN A 752 -1.54 32.32 -15.39
CA ASN A 752 -2.62 32.04 -16.34
C ASN A 752 -2.42 32.74 -17.69
N ALA A 753 -1.98 34.00 -17.69
CA ALA A 753 -1.76 34.75 -18.93
C ALA A 753 -0.70 34.11 -19.85
N ALA A 754 0.40 33.61 -19.26
CA ALA A 754 1.47 32.97 -20.00
C ALA A 754 1.04 31.60 -20.55
N LEU A 755 0.28 30.84 -19.75
CA LEU A 755 -0.29 29.58 -20.16
C LEU A 755 -1.32 29.74 -21.29
N GLN A 756 -2.26 30.69 -21.15
CA GLN A 756 -3.30 30.93 -22.14
C GLN A 756 -2.71 31.29 -23.52
N THR A 757 -1.66 32.12 -23.53
CA THR A 757 -0.93 32.48 -24.76
C THR A 757 -0.40 31.23 -25.48
N LYS A 758 0.16 30.26 -24.74
CA LYS A 758 0.66 28.99 -25.32
C LYS A 758 -0.48 28.11 -25.84
N LEU A 759 -1.58 28.03 -25.10
CA LEU A 759 -2.74 27.22 -25.49
C LEU A 759 -3.41 27.79 -26.75
N ASP A 760 -3.57 29.10 -26.86
CA ASP A 760 -4.18 29.73 -28.03
C ASP A 760 -3.32 29.54 -29.29
N ALA A 761 -2.00 29.64 -29.16
CA ALA A 761 -1.07 29.31 -30.23
C ALA A 761 -1.23 27.85 -30.69
N GLN A 762 -1.43 26.91 -29.76
CA GLN A 762 -1.67 25.51 -30.10
C GLN A 762 -3.05 25.26 -30.71
N ARG A 763 -4.12 25.93 -30.24
CA ARG A 763 -5.44 25.86 -30.88
C ARG A 763 -5.35 26.30 -32.32
N ALA A 764 -4.63 27.40 -32.59
CA ALA A 764 -4.42 27.88 -33.94
C ALA A 764 -3.70 26.84 -34.81
N LEU A 765 -2.65 26.19 -34.28
CA LEU A 765 -1.91 25.16 -35.00
C LEU A 765 -2.76 23.92 -35.28
N LEU A 766 -3.51 23.40 -34.30
CA LEU A 766 -4.41 22.26 -34.46
C LEU A 766 -5.55 22.55 -35.45
N ARG A 767 -6.08 23.77 -35.44
CA ARG A 767 -7.09 24.23 -36.42
C ARG A 767 -6.50 24.33 -37.85
N GLN A 768 -5.22 24.65 -37.99
CA GLN A 768 -4.55 24.64 -39.30
C GLN A 768 -4.31 23.20 -39.78
N GLN A 769 -3.84 22.30 -38.90
CA GLN A 769 -3.59 20.91 -39.25
C GLN A 769 -4.87 20.17 -39.65
N SER A 770 -5.97 20.33 -38.91
CA SER A 770 -7.26 19.72 -39.23
C SER A 770 -7.82 20.18 -40.58
N LYS A 771 -7.66 21.48 -40.94
CA LYS A 771 -8.03 21.98 -42.27
C LYS A 771 -7.21 21.33 -43.38
N THR A 772 -5.92 21.13 -43.18
CA THR A 772 -5.03 20.49 -44.15
C THR A 772 -5.34 19.01 -44.31
N THR A 773 -5.59 18.28 -43.22
CA THR A 773 -5.97 16.86 -43.27
C THR A 773 -7.31 16.66 -43.98
N ASN A 774 -8.32 17.49 -43.68
CA ASN A 774 -9.61 17.43 -44.37
C ASN A 774 -9.49 17.77 -45.86
N ALA A 775 -8.63 18.71 -46.24
CA ALA A 775 -8.35 19.01 -47.65
C ALA A 775 -7.62 17.86 -48.38
N VAL A 776 -6.75 17.12 -47.69
CA VAL A 776 -6.05 15.94 -48.23
C VAL A 776 -6.98 14.73 -48.32
N GLU A 777 -7.91 14.54 -47.37
CA GLU A 777 -8.91 13.47 -47.47
C GLU A 777 -9.97 13.73 -48.53
N LEU A 778 -10.40 14.99 -48.71
CA LEU A 778 -11.31 15.38 -49.79
C LEU A 778 -10.66 15.38 -51.19
N SER A 779 -9.34 15.21 -51.27
CA SER A 779 -8.59 15.11 -52.54
C SER A 779 -8.05 13.70 -52.83
N LYS A 780 -8.37 12.70 -52.00
CA LYS A 780 -8.19 11.28 -52.35
C LYS A 780 -9.39 10.84 -53.23
N PRO A 781 -9.16 10.36 -54.47
CA PRO A 781 -10.23 9.93 -55.37
C PRO A 781 -10.96 8.68 -54.86
#